data_AF-A0AAP5C2G8-F1
#
_entry.id   AF-A0AAP5C2G8-F1
#
_cell.length_a   1.000
_cell.length_b   1.000
_cell.length_c   1.000
_cell.angle_alpha   90.00
_cell.angle_beta   90.00
_cell.angle_gamma   90.00
#
_symmetry.space_group_name_H-M   'P 1'
#
loop_
_entity.id
_entity.type
_entity.pdbx_description
1 polymer ?
#
loop_
_entity_poly.entity_id
_entity_poly.type
_entity_poly.pdbx_seq_one_letter_code
_entity_poly.pdbx_strand_id
1 'polypeptide(L)'
;MKYSKLSLALAGLMGVAAISVVDDVMAMNYHVQGDRIFLSGDVTYADVVSLPALLAKAQAEGRPVREVVLRTSNGGALIAGEWLQGIIRTSGLNTIVSGNCISSCSIMQSGGVERYLAGDLPLIDSVQIHAASSGGKVIYTPSPRMTQIYTGNYGGGMDAGLLHKAMYEVVKPNGLLVFRDPARSTGSSVTFDPDGSGSKLESFPGQDIYSNRIITANGYRDPGDTLNVTANVTGDINPGYLRTGRQLQAFVDDDFARWNTDWRSTYINLAQSIYNASSKGPQGIGALSVQGYLSDPDIQDLLLSKLRLADLDVSTLDNAMGVIRVTNGATWRTSTTTGADFMLVDNGTIALEGGALRASEVRVLGAGMLVGHGDVAGTAMDRAALLDGTGPSYREDGFNRLRVFGTLMPRGGDLVTHGYVNIMPGGKVLFDVTENGGTTAGRLRVGTFFDDEQTEGALVISKGAFLELNVAQGYYGQDFRRDLVEGPIYQGGFEEAVRLGDTSYSASISGDVFRPRHNSLLSFNVKQTADGLWLTANPGFDQLGLFANGTSGDGLGRALATASDRQDKGLRSLLGALQFADRDVIAQQAGALRGDAHASLRLADTALVGSIGNVVQQHQSAMRSGGDADGLASQVAQSVSSQPGMRHGRLFNQLAMHLVEPAPGSVAGSGDAGRSHGIWARGFASHGRIDADGGVAGLSHTIGGIVIGADTRVADDRVTLGVSVAAADMSTKASDGSGFTGDVRALDVGGYLDATYARGYLSAAVRYTDLRHDTRRSIGGIDGLQQPLRAKYSNDAISARVEHAFSFTTGKGLVIQPLLPVVDYARTSATRFNEGQGAGALVGRSGSLESIRVGAGLQLFKTFEGNNGERITPRARVVWQKELGDSQARYSTGFAAAPDLVFGASSQAVGEQVLAWNVGVTSRASERLSIMADYVGERRDGQIQNGVMLGLGYRF
;
A
#
# COMPACT_ATOMS: atom_id res chain seq x y z
N MET A 1 -8.48 -51.33 15.06
CA MET A 1 -8.83 -52.76 14.98
C MET A 1 -7.87 -53.44 14.02
N LYS A 2 -7.40 -54.64 14.38
CA LYS A 2 -6.43 -55.51 13.68
C LYS A 2 -6.94 -56.00 12.32
N TYR A 3 -6.04 -56.13 11.34
CA TYR A 3 -5.89 -57.29 10.43
C TYR A 3 -4.41 -57.32 9.97
N SER A 4 -3.53 -58.10 10.62
CA SER A 4 -3.20 -59.53 10.44
C SER A 4 -2.53 -59.87 9.10
N LYS A 5 -1.18 -59.89 9.14
CA LYS A 5 -0.28 -60.61 8.24
C LYS A 5 -0.44 -62.13 8.43
N LEU A 6 -0.64 -62.90 7.36
CA LEU A 6 -0.10 -64.26 7.21
C LEU A 6 -0.38 -64.78 5.78
N SER A 7 0.60 -65.53 5.25
CA SER A 7 0.53 -66.39 4.05
C SER A 7 1.07 -65.81 2.74
N LEU A 8 2.40 -65.65 2.69
CA LEU A 8 3.21 -66.17 1.59
C LEU A 8 4.60 -66.46 2.17
N ALA A 9 4.69 -67.64 2.80
CA ALA A 9 5.94 -68.23 3.26
C ALA A 9 6.22 -69.47 2.40
N LEU A 10 7.48 -69.57 1.99
CA LEU A 10 8.23 -70.75 1.54
C LEU A 10 8.14 -71.17 0.06
N ALA A 11 9.02 -70.56 -0.73
CA ALA A 11 10.13 -71.23 -1.42
C ALA A 11 11.24 -70.18 -1.60
N GLY A 12 12.49 -70.30 -1.19
CA GLY A 12 13.27 -71.37 -0.58
C GLY A 12 14.74 -70.94 -0.67
N LEU A 13 15.24 -70.36 0.43
CA LEU A 13 16.64 -70.32 0.90
C LEU A 13 17.78 -70.38 -0.14
N MET A 14 18.44 -69.24 -0.38
CA MET A 14 19.89 -69.02 -0.15
C MET A 14 20.24 -67.52 -0.28
N GLY A 15 20.65 -66.90 0.83
CA GLY A 15 21.55 -65.73 0.86
C GLY A 15 21.05 -64.37 0.35
N VAL A 16 20.06 -63.75 1.00
CA VAL A 16 19.86 -62.29 0.94
C VAL A 16 19.92 -61.75 2.35
N ALA A 17 21.11 -61.32 2.77
CA ALA A 17 21.29 -60.54 3.97
C ALA A 17 20.97 -59.07 3.65
N ALA A 18 19.98 -58.53 4.37
CA ALA A 18 19.74 -57.11 4.61
C ALA A 18 19.47 -56.19 3.40
N ILE A 19 18.27 -56.31 2.79
CA ILE A 19 17.60 -55.13 2.22
C ILE A 19 17.04 -54.35 3.40
N SER A 20 17.80 -53.36 3.84
CA SER A 20 17.38 -52.44 4.88
C SER A 20 16.77 -51.19 4.25
N VAL A 21 15.79 -50.63 4.95
CA VAL A 21 15.16 -49.34 4.65
C VAL A 21 16.28 -48.30 4.56
N VAL A 22 16.39 -47.67 3.39
CA VAL A 22 17.29 -46.54 3.11
C VAL A 22 16.35 -45.37 2.88
N ASP A 23 16.47 -44.36 3.73
CA ASP A 23 15.72 -43.12 3.65
C ASP A 23 16.14 -42.33 2.39
N ASP A 24 15.12 -41.73 1.75
CA ASP A 24 15.08 -40.73 0.65
C ASP A 24 15.56 -41.12 -0.77
N VAL A 25 14.78 -42.01 -1.40
CA VAL A 25 13.82 -41.77 -2.52
C VAL A 25 14.08 -40.60 -3.53
N MET A 26 15.32 -40.35 -3.98
CA MET A 26 15.59 -39.47 -5.14
C MET A 26 16.62 -40.12 -6.07
N ALA A 27 16.29 -40.47 -7.33
CA ALA A 27 17.30 -40.96 -8.29
C ALA A 27 18.15 -39.79 -8.83
N MET A 28 19.38 -40.09 -9.28
CA MET A 28 20.19 -39.03 -9.85
C MET A 28 19.48 -38.49 -11.10
N ASN A 29 19.46 -37.18 -11.25
CA ASN A 29 19.02 -36.57 -12.49
C ASN A 29 20.20 -36.51 -13.46
N TYR A 30 19.92 -36.80 -14.73
CA TYR A 30 20.94 -36.90 -15.78
C TYR A 30 20.69 -35.87 -16.87
N HIS A 31 21.76 -35.21 -17.28
CA HIS A 31 21.79 -34.48 -18.55
C HIS A 31 23.15 -34.61 -19.23
N VAL A 32 23.17 -34.26 -20.52
CA VAL A 32 24.35 -34.33 -21.37
C VAL A 32 24.73 -32.93 -21.82
N GLN A 33 26.02 -32.63 -21.84
CA GLN A 33 26.56 -31.42 -22.47
C GLN A 33 27.89 -31.76 -23.14
N GLY A 34 27.90 -31.80 -24.47
CA GLY A 34 29.07 -32.19 -25.24
C GLY A 34 29.44 -33.67 -25.03
N ASP A 35 30.67 -33.91 -24.59
CA ASP A 35 31.23 -35.24 -24.29
C ASP A 35 31.18 -35.57 -22.78
N ARG A 36 30.22 -34.96 -22.07
CA ARG A 36 30.07 -35.06 -20.61
C ARG A 36 28.67 -35.49 -20.21
N ILE A 37 28.60 -36.38 -19.23
CA ILE A 37 27.34 -36.73 -18.54
C ILE A 37 27.38 -36.12 -17.15
N PHE A 38 26.28 -35.50 -16.76
CA PHE A 38 26.08 -34.88 -15.47
C PHE A 38 25.15 -35.75 -14.66
N LEU A 39 25.47 -35.93 -13.38
CA LEU A 39 24.66 -36.65 -12.44
C LEU A 39 24.51 -35.77 -11.20
N SER A 40 23.27 -35.43 -10.88
CA SER A 40 22.92 -34.61 -9.73
C SER A 40 21.86 -35.26 -8.84
N GLY A 41 21.79 -34.89 -7.57
CA GLY A 41 20.85 -35.50 -6.63
C GLY A 41 21.35 -36.82 -6.04
N ASP A 42 20.45 -37.61 -5.47
CA ASP A 42 20.82 -38.77 -4.66
C ASP A 42 21.05 -40.02 -5.52
N VAL A 43 21.95 -40.88 -5.05
CA VAL A 43 22.36 -42.10 -5.74
C VAL A 43 21.38 -43.22 -5.39
N THR A 44 20.82 -43.89 -6.39
CA THR A 44 19.79 -44.92 -6.26
C THR A 44 20.12 -46.17 -7.06
N TYR A 45 19.29 -47.20 -6.88
CA TYR A 45 19.37 -48.42 -7.67
C TYR A 45 19.12 -48.20 -9.16
N ALA A 46 18.34 -47.18 -9.55
CA ALA A 46 18.11 -46.83 -10.95
C ALA A 46 19.43 -46.53 -11.68
N ASP A 47 20.36 -45.89 -10.97
CA ASP A 47 21.62 -45.42 -11.54
C ASP A 47 22.53 -46.55 -12.02
N VAL A 48 22.36 -47.77 -11.49
CA VAL A 48 23.04 -48.98 -11.97
C VAL A 48 22.77 -49.22 -13.46
N VAL A 49 21.61 -48.81 -13.96
CA VAL A 49 21.19 -48.91 -15.36
C VAL A 49 21.42 -47.58 -16.11
N SER A 50 21.07 -46.45 -15.49
CA SER A 50 21.04 -45.13 -16.13
C SER A 50 22.38 -44.71 -16.78
N LEU A 51 23.48 -44.72 -16.02
CA LEU A 51 24.78 -44.30 -16.56
C LEU A 51 25.30 -45.25 -17.65
N PRO A 52 25.29 -46.59 -17.45
CA PRO A 52 25.67 -47.52 -18.53
C PRO A 52 24.81 -47.37 -19.79
N ALA A 53 23.50 -47.16 -19.65
CA ALA A 53 22.60 -46.95 -20.78
C ALA A 53 22.98 -45.69 -21.58
N LEU A 54 23.25 -44.57 -20.90
CA LEU A 54 23.69 -43.34 -21.56
C LEU A 54 25.07 -43.49 -22.21
N LEU A 55 26.04 -44.12 -21.56
CA LEU A 55 27.36 -44.36 -22.13
C LEU A 55 27.28 -45.26 -23.37
N ALA A 56 26.50 -46.34 -23.29
CA ALA A 56 26.30 -47.26 -24.41
C ALA A 56 25.56 -46.60 -25.57
N LYS A 57 24.52 -45.80 -25.29
CA LYS A 57 23.81 -45.01 -26.30
C LYS A 57 24.74 -43.99 -26.95
N ALA A 58 25.52 -43.26 -26.17
CA ALA A 58 26.49 -42.29 -26.67
C ALA A 58 27.55 -42.95 -27.56
N GLN A 59 28.04 -44.13 -27.18
CA GLN A 59 28.97 -44.91 -28.00
C GLN A 59 28.31 -45.40 -29.31
N ALA A 60 27.09 -45.90 -29.26
CA ALA A 60 26.36 -46.39 -30.44
C ALA A 60 26.07 -45.27 -31.46
N GLU A 61 25.82 -44.05 -30.98
CA GLU A 61 25.57 -42.86 -31.80
C GLU A 61 26.86 -42.12 -32.23
N GLY A 62 28.05 -42.67 -31.91
CA GLY A 62 29.33 -42.08 -32.30
C GLY A 62 29.71 -40.80 -31.53
N ARG A 63 29.18 -40.63 -30.31
CA ARG A 63 29.35 -39.47 -29.44
C ARG A 63 30.01 -39.85 -28.11
N PRO A 64 31.26 -40.38 -28.11
CA PRO A 64 31.86 -40.95 -26.91
C PRO A 64 32.00 -39.92 -25.78
N VAL A 65 31.63 -40.34 -24.56
CA VAL A 65 31.72 -39.55 -23.34
C VAL A 65 33.11 -39.72 -22.73
N ARG A 66 33.68 -38.63 -22.20
CA ARG A 66 35.03 -38.60 -21.61
C ARG A 66 35.03 -38.26 -20.14
N GLU A 67 34.04 -37.49 -19.69
CA GLU A 67 34.01 -36.96 -18.32
C GLU A 67 32.60 -37.12 -17.73
N VAL A 68 32.57 -37.37 -16.43
CA VAL A 68 31.36 -37.46 -15.63
C VAL A 68 31.40 -36.36 -14.58
N VAL A 69 30.36 -35.53 -14.54
CA VAL A 69 30.23 -34.45 -13.57
C VAL A 69 29.30 -34.89 -12.46
N LEU A 70 29.82 -34.93 -11.23
CA LEU A 70 29.08 -35.29 -10.03
C LEU A 70 28.70 -33.99 -9.31
N ARG A 71 27.42 -33.60 -9.42
CA ARG A 71 26.94 -32.30 -8.96
C ARG A 71 26.02 -32.43 -7.75
N THR A 72 26.39 -31.77 -6.66
CA THR A 72 25.55 -31.60 -5.45
C THR A 72 24.75 -32.85 -5.05
N SER A 73 25.45 -33.98 -4.90
CA SER A 73 24.85 -35.28 -4.56
C SER A 73 25.04 -35.58 -3.07
N ASN A 74 23.97 -36.01 -2.38
CA ASN A 74 24.05 -36.39 -0.97
C ASN A 74 24.44 -37.86 -0.76
N GLY A 75 24.72 -38.60 -1.85
CA GLY A 75 24.98 -40.03 -1.80
C GLY A 75 23.68 -40.84 -1.81
N GLY A 76 23.68 -42.03 -1.24
CA GLY A 76 22.52 -42.92 -1.28
C GLY A 76 22.92 -44.39 -1.38
N ALA A 77 22.32 -45.15 -2.28
CA ALA A 77 22.52 -46.59 -2.43
C ALA A 77 24.00 -46.97 -2.64
N LEU A 78 24.59 -47.63 -1.63
CA LEU A 78 26.00 -48.05 -1.64
C LEU A 78 26.35 -48.92 -2.86
N ILE A 79 25.50 -49.89 -3.18
CA ILE A 79 25.67 -50.79 -4.34
C ILE A 79 25.80 -50.02 -5.65
N ALA A 80 24.99 -48.98 -5.85
CA ALA A 80 25.06 -48.16 -7.04
C ALA A 80 26.35 -47.35 -7.06
N GLY A 81 26.77 -46.76 -5.93
CA GLY A 81 28.06 -46.06 -5.83
C GLY A 81 29.25 -46.96 -6.17
N GLU A 82 29.28 -48.17 -5.63
CA GLU A 82 30.33 -49.16 -5.91
C GLU A 82 30.28 -49.77 -7.31
N TRP A 83 29.09 -49.89 -7.90
CA TRP A 83 28.92 -50.31 -9.28
C TRP A 83 29.43 -49.24 -10.25
N LEU A 84 28.99 -48.00 -10.04
CA LEU A 84 29.29 -46.86 -10.91
C LEU A 84 30.74 -46.42 -10.83
N GLN A 85 31.41 -46.49 -9.67
CA GLN A 85 32.86 -46.29 -9.64
C GLN A 85 33.60 -47.30 -10.53
N GLY A 86 33.07 -48.52 -10.65
CA GLY A 86 33.62 -49.54 -11.53
C GLY A 86 33.38 -49.22 -13.00
N ILE A 87 32.17 -48.82 -13.35
CA ILE A 87 31.82 -48.37 -14.71
C ILE A 87 32.68 -47.17 -15.13
N ILE A 88 32.80 -46.15 -14.27
CA ILE A 88 33.61 -44.95 -14.51
C ILE A 88 35.08 -45.34 -14.76
N ARG A 89 35.65 -46.18 -13.88
CA ARG A 89 37.06 -46.59 -13.97
C ARG A 89 37.34 -47.41 -15.23
N THR A 90 36.50 -48.40 -15.51
CA THR A 90 36.70 -49.34 -16.64
C THR A 90 36.38 -48.72 -18.00
N SER A 91 35.52 -47.70 -18.02
CA SER A 91 35.24 -46.89 -19.21
C SER A 91 36.29 -45.79 -19.45
N GLY A 92 37.30 -45.66 -18.57
CA GLY A 92 38.36 -44.66 -18.71
C GLY A 92 37.90 -43.21 -18.52
N LEU A 93 36.82 -42.99 -17.76
CA LEU A 93 36.21 -41.67 -17.60
C LEU A 93 36.93 -40.86 -16.52
N ASN A 94 37.00 -39.55 -16.73
CA ASN A 94 37.39 -38.60 -15.69
C ASN A 94 36.18 -38.19 -14.86
N THR A 95 36.39 -37.78 -13.61
CA THR A 95 35.31 -37.23 -12.77
C THR A 95 35.57 -35.80 -12.38
N ILE A 96 34.53 -34.98 -12.41
CA ILE A 96 34.55 -33.58 -11.97
C ILE A 96 33.55 -33.42 -10.83
N VAL A 97 33.97 -32.86 -9.70
CA VAL A 97 33.08 -32.55 -8.57
C VAL A 97 32.63 -31.09 -8.65
N SER A 98 31.31 -30.87 -8.70
CA SER A 98 30.68 -29.55 -8.68
C SER A 98 29.76 -29.44 -7.47
N GLY A 99 30.11 -28.60 -6.49
CA GLY A 99 29.45 -28.57 -5.18
C GLY A 99 29.82 -29.78 -4.30
N ASN A 100 28.86 -30.37 -3.59
CA ASN A 100 29.11 -31.49 -2.69
C ASN A 100 28.98 -32.86 -3.39
N CYS A 101 29.88 -33.78 -3.07
CA CYS A 101 29.81 -35.18 -3.46
C CYS A 101 29.99 -36.06 -2.23
N ILE A 102 28.86 -36.50 -1.67
CA ILE A 102 28.77 -37.14 -0.35
C ILE A 102 28.58 -38.65 -0.49
N SER A 103 29.20 -39.43 0.40
CA SER A 103 28.95 -40.87 0.58
C SER A 103 29.06 -41.69 -0.72
N SER A 104 28.00 -42.31 -1.22
CA SER A 104 28.03 -43.09 -2.46
C SER A 104 28.51 -42.27 -3.67
N CYS A 105 28.29 -40.95 -3.70
CA CYS A 105 28.89 -40.08 -4.71
C CYS A 105 30.42 -40.05 -4.60
N SER A 106 30.99 -39.95 -3.40
CA SER A 106 32.45 -39.93 -3.24
C SER A 106 33.08 -41.27 -3.63
N ILE A 107 32.35 -42.37 -3.49
CA ILE A 107 32.74 -43.67 -4.06
C ILE A 107 32.79 -43.59 -5.60
N MET A 108 31.74 -43.09 -6.25
CA MET A 108 31.69 -42.90 -7.71
C MET A 108 32.84 -42.03 -8.21
N GLN A 109 33.08 -40.91 -7.53
CA GLN A 109 34.17 -39.97 -7.80
C GLN A 109 35.53 -40.66 -7.78
N SER A 110 35.75 -41.60 -6.85
CA SER A 110 37.02 -42.32 -6.79
C SER A 110 37.32 -43.13 -8.06
N GLY A 111 36.28 -43.57 -8.77
CA GLY A 111 36.41 -44.31 -10.03
C GLY A 111 37.10 -43.52 -11.14
N GLY A 112 37.14 -42.19 -11.08
CA GLY A 112 37.76 -41.34 -12.11
C GLY A 112 39.23 -41.65 -12.35
N VAL A 113 39.64 -41.66 -13.62
CA VAL A 113 41.07 -41.77 -14.01
C VAL A 113 41.80 -40.51 -13.58
N GLU A 114 41.37 -39.37 -14.10
CA GLU A 114 41.69 -38.05 -13.58
C GLU A 114 40.49 -37.45 -12.85
N ARG A 115 40.75 -36.72 -11.77
CA ARG A 115 39.75 -36.24 -10.82
C ARG A 115 39.95 -34.75 -10.58
N TYR A 116 38.91 -33.97 -10.82
CA TYR A 116 38.95 -32.49 -10.85
C TYR A 116 37.88 -31.86 -9.95
N LEU A 117 38.11 -30.60 -9.56
CA LEU A 117 37.10 -29.71 -9.01
C LEU A 117 36.55 -28.79 -10.11
N ALA A 118 35.28 -28.41 -10.03
CA ALA A 118 34.62 -27.58 -11.04
C ALA A 118 34.80 -26.08 -10.79
N GLY A 119 34.60 -25.64 -9.55
CA GLY A 119 34.65 -24.24 -9.14
C GLY A 119 33.51 -23.37 -9.70
N ASP A 120 32.48 -23.96 -10.30
CA ASP A 120 31.42 -23.27 -11.07
C ASP A 120 30.25 -22.75 -10.21
N LEU A 121 29.94 -23.45 -9.11
CA LEU A 121 28.83 -23.11 -8.22
C LEU A 121 29.22 -22.13 -7.11
N PRO A 122 28.26 -21.35 -6.56
CA PRO A 122 28.46 -20.51 -5.38
C PRO A 122 28.52 -21.33 -4.06
N LEU A 123 28.88 -22.60 -4.16
CA LEU A 123 29.11 -23.56 -3.09
C LEU A 123 30.59 -23.96 -3.14
N ILE A 124 31.16 -24.34 -2.00
CA ILE A 124 32.53 -24.86 -1.96
C ILE A 124 32.49 -26.32 -2.41
N ASP A 125 33.29 -26.66 -3.41
CA ASP A 125 33.39 -28.04 -3.88
C ASP A 125 33.96 -28.93 -2.77
N SER A 126 33.36 -30.11 -2.58
CA SER A 126 33.79 -31.01 -1.51
C SER A 126 33.53 -32.48 -1.81
N VAL A 127 34.46 -33.33 -1.37
CA VAL A 127 34.31 -34.78 -1.35
C VAL A 127 34.15 -35.21 0.11
N GLN A 128 33.07 -35.91 0.42
CA GLN A 128 32.71 -36.24 1.80
C GLN A 128 32.51 -37.74 1.95
N ILE A 129 33.21 -38.32 2.92
CA ILE A 129 33.34 -39.76 3.11
C ILE A 129 32.85 -40.12 4.51
N HIS A 130 32.06 -41.19 4.60
CA HIS A 130 31.61 -41.75 5.87
C HIS A 130 31.31 -43.24 5.74
N ALA A 131 31.08 -43.90 6.87
CA ALA A 131 30.73 -45.31 6.93
C ALA A 131 29.31 -45.55 6.39
N ALA A 132 29.05 -46.77 5.91
CA ALA A 132 27.72 -47.12 5.43
C ALA A 132 26.67 -47.03 6.57
N SER A 133 25.42 -46.76 6.21
CA SER A 133 24.30 -46.74 7.16
C SER A 133 23.14 -47.59 6.66
N SER A 134 22.29 -48.03 7.60
CA SER A 134 21.19 -48.95 7.37
C SER A 134 20.12 -48.73 8.45
N GLY A 135 18.88 -48.40 8.06
CA GLY A 135 17.79 -48.12 9.00
C GLY A 135 18.13 -47.06 10.06
N GLY A 136 18.76 -45.95 9.64
CA GLY A 136 19.17 -44.86 10.52
C GLY A 136 20.36 -45.18 11.46
N LYS A 137 21.08 -46.28 11.24
CA LYS A 137 22.24 -46.69 12.06
C LYS A 137 23.48 -46.89 11.20
N VAL A 138 24.64 -46.54 11.72
CA VAL A 138 25.92 -46.82 11.07
C VAL A 138 26.18 -48.34 11.07
N ILE A 139 26.63 -48.87 9.94
CA ILE A 139 27.04 -50.26 9.75
C ILE A 139 28.48 -50.32 9.22
N TYR A 140 29.34 -51.06 9.91
CA TYR A 140 30.76 -51.17 9.55
C TYR A 140 31.08 -52.38 8.68
N THR A 141 30.12 -53.27 8.43
CA THR A 141 30.32 -54.48 7.62
C THR A 141 30.85 -54.16 6.20
N PRO A 142 30.39 -53.09 5.51
CA PRO A 142 30.93 -52.71 4.20
C PRO A 142 32.25 -51.93 4.27
N SER A 143 32.66 -51.45 5.45
CA SER A 143 33.83 -50.56 5.61
C SER A 143 35.13 -51.14 5.08
N PRO A 144 35.47 -52.44 5.26
CA PRO A 144 36.67 -53.01 4.66
C PRO A 144 36.65 -52.90 3.14
N ARG A 145 35.46 -53.09 2.54
CA ARG A 145 35.31 -53.06 1.09
C ARG A 145 35.44 -51.65 0.52
N MET A 146 34.73 -50.70 1.13
CA MET A 146 34.84 -49.28 0.80
C MET A 146 36.28 -48.75 0.98
N THR A 147 36.97 -49.18 2.04
CA THR A 147 38.37 -48.80 2.30
C THR A 147 39.29 -49.22 1.15
N GLN A 148 39.14 -50.45 0.62
CA GLN A 148 39.95 -50.92 -0.50
C GLN A 148 39.61 -50.20 -1.80
N ILE A 149 38.33 -49.88 -2.04
CA ILE A 149 37.91 -49.07 -3.19
C ILE A 149 38.61 -47.71 -3.15
N TYR A 150 38.48 -46.95 -2.04
CA TYR A 150 39.15 -45.66 -1.91
C TYR A 150 40.67 -45.77 -2.02
N THR A 151 41.28 -46.68 -1.27
CA THR A 151 42.75 -46.83 -1.25
C THR A 151 43.30 -47.19 -2.62
N GLY A 152 42.68 -48.14 -3.33
CA GLY A 152 43.16 -48.57 -4.64
C GLY A 152 42.88 -47.53 -5.73
N ASN A 153 41.70 -46.92 -5.73
CA ASN A 153 41.37 -45.89 -6.72
C ASN A 153 42.19 -44.61 -6.56
N TYR A 154 42.52 -44.25 -5.32
CA TYR A 154 43.40 -43.10 -4.99
C TYR A 154 44.89 -43.44 -5.08
N GLY A 155 45.25 -44.66 -5.48
CA GLY A 155 46.64 -45.10 -5.67
C GLY A 155 47.47 -45.03 -4.39
N GLY A 156 46.85 -45.30 -3.23
CA GLY A 156 47.50 -45.27 -1.91
C GLY A 156 47.88 -43.88 -1.39
N GLY A 157 47.41 -42.80 -2.02
CA GLY A 157 47.76 -41.43 -1.64
C GLY A 157 46.95 -40.82 -0.50
N MET A 158 45.83 -41.43 -0.12
CA MET A 158 44.97 -40.95 0.97
C MET A 158 45.54 -41.37 2.33
N ASP A 159 45.50 -40.46 3.31
CA ASP A 159 45.93 -40.76 4.68
C ASP A 159 45.06 -41.87 5.30
N ALA A 160 45.72 -42.96 5.72
CA ALA A 160 45.05 -44.13 6.26
C ALA A 160 44.34 -43.85 7.59
N GLY A 161 44.84 -42.90 8.39
CA GLY A 161 44.22 -42.50 9.65
C GLY A 161 42.92 -41.72 9.42
N LEU A 162 42.92 -40.78 8.48
CA LEU A 162 41.70 -40.08 8.07
C LEU A 162 40.68 -41.04 7.47
N LEU A 163 41.09 -41.94 6.57
CA LEU A 163 40.17 -42.93 6.02
C LEU A 163 39.61 -43.87 7.10
N HIS A 164 40.43 -44.27 8.08
CA HIS A 164 39.96 -45.05 9.23
C HIS A 164 38.88 -44.30 10.02
N LYS A 165 39.07 -42.99 10.27
CA LYS A 165 38.06 -42.16 10.94
C LYS A 165 36.72 -42.19 10.21
N ALA A 166 36.75 -41.94 8.90
CA ALA A 166 35.54 -41.98 8.08
C ALA A 166 34.85 -43.35 8.09
N MET A 167 35.61 -44.44 8.11
CA MET A 167 35.10 -45.81 7.96
C MET A 167 34.69 -46.49 9.27
N TYR A 168 35.24 -46.08 10.41
CA TYR A 168 35.09 -46.79 11.69
C TYR A 168 34.81 -45.90 12.91
N GLU A 169 35.02 -44.58 12.83
CA GLU A 169 34.80 -43.67 13.96
C GLU A 169 33.53 -42.79 13.81
N VAL A 170 32.82 -42.92 12.68
CA VAL A 170 31.50 -42.30 12.47
C VAL A 170 30.46 -43.01 13.34
N VAL A 171 29.84 -42.30 14.28
CA VAL A 171 28.90 -42.90 15.26
C VAL A 171 27.43 -42.63 14.96
N LYS A 172 27.13 -41.67 14.07
CA LYS A 172 25.77 -41.43 13.54
C LYS A 172 25.79 -41.34 12.02
N PRO A 173 24.69 -41.65 11.32
CA PRO A 173 24.62 -41.57 9.85
C PRO A 173 25.01 -40.21 9.25
N ASN A 174 24.89 -39.13 10.02
CA ASN A 174 25.24 -37.77 9.57
C ASN A 174 26.71 -37.40 9.83
N GLY A 175 27.50 -38.28 10.48
CA GLY A 175 28.91 -38.04 10.72
C GLY A 175 29.73 -38.18 9.45
N LEU A 176 30.67 -37.26 9.22
CA LEU A 176 31.32 -37.07 7.92
C LEU A 176 32.79 -36.69 8.09
N LEU A 177 33.66 -37.29 7.27
CA LEU A 177 34.97 -36.74 6.92
C LEU A 177 34.82 -35.90 5.65
N VAL A 178 35.14 -34.62 5.73
CA VAL A 178 34.91 -33.65 4.66
C VAL A 178 36.25 -33.10 4.16
N PHE A 179 36.50 -33.26 2.86
CA PHE A 179 37.58 -32.60 2.14
C PHE A 179 36.98 -31.48 1.28
N ARG A 180 37.23 -30.23 1.67
CA ARG A 180 36.78 -29.05 0.93
C ARG A 180 37.88 -28.53 0.02
N ASP A 181 37.48 -27.83 -1.04
CA ASP A 181 38.40 -27.04 -1.85
C ASP A 181 39.18 -26.04 -0.98
N PRO A 182 40.50 -26.20 -0.83
CA PRO A 182 41.30 -25.31 0.01
C PRO A 182 41.39 -23.89 -0.55
N ALA A 183 41.24 -23.69 -1.86
CA ALA A 183 41.34 -22.35 -2.46
C ALA A 183 40.10 -21.47 -2.16
N ARG A 184 38.97 -22.11 -1.86
CA ARG A 184 37.68 -21.43 -1.57
C ARG A 184 37.22 -21.58 -0.12
N SER A 185 38.00 -22.26 0.72
CA SER A 185 37.70 -22.46 2.13
C SER A 185 38.46 -21.50 3.02
N THR A 186 37.84 -21.05 4.12
CA THR A 186 38.51 -20.32 5.19
C THR A 186 38.87 -21.28 6.32
N GLY A 187 40.16 -21.43 6.65
CA GLY A 187 40.64 -22.32 7.71
C GLY A 187 41.03 -23.71 7.21
N SER A 188 40.89 -24.74 8.06
CA SER A 188 41.25 -26.12 7.69
C SER A 188 40.27 -26.66 6.64
N SER A 189 40.79 -27.11 5.51
CA SER A 189 39.98 -27.69 4.42
C SER A 189 39.54 -29.13 4.69
N VAL A 190 40.16 -29.81 5.65
CA VAL A 190 39.82 -31.17 6.09
C VAL A 190 39.27 -31.15 7.50
N THR A 191 38.06 -31.68 7.67
CA THR A 191 37.39 -31.77 8.96
C THR A 191 36.70 -33.11 9.12
N PHE A 192 36.66 -33.63 10.35
CA PHE A 192 35.90 -34.82 10.71
C PHE A 192 34.90 -34.49 11.81
N ASP A 193 33.66 -34.88 11.61
CA ASP A 193 32.64 -34.82 12.65
C ASP A 193 32.01 -36.20 12.80
N PRO A 194 32.25 -36.94 13.90
CA PRO A 194 31.79 -38.31 14.04
C PRO A 194 30.26 -38.44 14.16
N ASP A 195 29.53 -37.40 14.56
CA ASP A 195 28.07 -37.45 14.74
C ASP A 195 27.28 -36.41 13.93
N GLY A 196 27.97 -35.53 13.21
CA GLY A 196 27.37 -34.54 12.31
C GLY A 196 26.70 -33.36 13.03
N SER A 197 26.90 -33.23 14.34
CA SER A 197 26.27 -32.18 15.15
C SER A 197 27.02 -30.84 15.12
N GLY A 198 28.24 -30.81 14.60
CA GLY A 198 29.20 -29.72 14.71
C GLY A 198 29.88 -29.61 16.08
N SER A 199 29.40 -30.32 17.10
CA SER A 199 29.91 -30.19 18.48
C SER A 199 31.23 -30.93 18.74
N LYS A 200 31.53 -31.95 17.93
CA LYS A 200 32.74 -32.78 18.00
C LYS A 200 33.62 -32.62 16.76
N LEU A 201 33.57 -31.46 16.13
CA LEU A 201 34.30 -31.18 14.91
C LEU A 201 35.82 -31.18 15.17
N GLU A 202 36.51 -32.16 14.60
CA GLU A 202 37.97 -32.22 14.51
C GLU A 202 38.43 -31.57 13.21
N SER A 203 39.50 -30.78 13.26
CA SER A 203 40.11 -30.15 12.08
C SER A 203 41.54 -30.66 11.91
N PHE A 204 41.99 -30.80 10.65
CA PHE A 204 43.32 -31.32 10.32
C PHE A 204 44.13 -30.29 9.51
N PRO A 205 44.77 -29.32 10.18
CA PRO A 205 45.61 -28.34 9.51
C PRO A 205 46.74 -28.99 8.71
N GLY A 206 47.02 -28.48 7.51
CA GLY A 206 48.08 -28.98 6.63
C GLY A 206 47.71 -30.24 5.82
N GLN A 207 46.52 -30.80 6.04
CA GLN A 207 45.91 -31.78 5.15
C GLN A 207 44.93 -31.07 4.21
N ASP A 208 44.89 -31.47 2.94
CA ASP A 208 43.89 -31.01 1.99
C ASP A 208 43.51 -32.12 0.98
N ILE A 209 42.62 -31.79 0.05
CA ILE A 209 42.08 -32.71 -0.95
C ILE A 209 43.15 -33.17 -1.97
N TYR A 210 44.20 -32.38 -2.18
CA TYR A 210 45.30 -32.67 -3.10
C TYR A 210 46.39 -33.49 -2.40
N SER A 211 46.74 -33.15 -1.15
CA SER A 211 47.72 -33.89 -0.33
C SER A 211 47.30 -35.34 -0.08
N ASN A 212 45.98 -35.59 -0.09
CA ASN A 212 45.38 -36.93 0.03
C ASN A 212 45.08 -37.62 -1.32
N ARG A 213 45.50 -37.02 -2.44
CA ARG A 213 45.24 -37.50 -3.82
C ARG A 213 43.77 -37.85 -4.11
N ILE A 214 42.82 -37.16 -3.47
CA ILE A 214 41.37 -37.30 -3.75
C ILE A 214 41.02 -36.59 -5.07
N ILE A 215 41.73 -35.50 -5.35
CA ILE A 215 41.76 -34.80 -6.62
C ILE A 215 43.18 -34.93 -7.19
N THR A 216 43.32 -35.26 -8.47
CA THR A 216 44.62 -35.59 -9.10
C THR A 216 45.26 -34.41 -9.83
N ALA A 217 44.46 -33.40 -10.19
CA ALA A 217 44.91 -32.24 -10.94
C ALA A 217 44.75 -30.95 -10.14
N ASN A 218 45.77 -30.08 -10.19
CA ASN A 218 45.70 -28.74 -9.62
C ASN A 218 44.89 -27.81 -10.54
N GLY A 219 43.94 -27.06 -9.97
CA GLY A 219 43.10 -26.11 -10.69
C GLY A 219 41.70 -26.63 -11.00
N TYR A 220 40.88 -25.77 -11.62
CA TYR A 220 39.48 -26.08 -11.92
C TYR A 220 39.27 -26.59 -13.34
N ARG A 221 38.33 -27.52 -13.51
CA ARG A 221 37.84 -28.02 -14.78
C ARG A 221 36.38 -27.58 -14.94
N ASP A 222 36.18 -26.48 -15.67
CA ASP A 222 34.85 -25.93 -15.94
C ASP A 222 33.94 -26.99 -16.60
N PRO A 223 32.78 -27.33 -16.00
CA PRO A 223 31.82 -28.25 -16.58
C PRO A 223 31.14 -27.77 -17.88
N GLY A 224 31.10 -26.46 -18.15
CA GLY A 224 30.65 -25.92 -19.44
C GLY A 224 29.15 -26.03 -19.73
N ASP A 225 28.33 -26.25 -18.71
CA ASP A 225 26.86 -26.38 -18.80
C ASP A 225 26.10 -25.28 -18.04
N THR A 226 26.77 -24.14 -17.83
CA THR A 226 26.15 -22.93 -17.25
C THR A 226 25.59 -22.03 -18.35
N LEU A 227 24.28 -21.84 -18.36
CA LEU A 227 23.59 -20.87 -19.19
C LEU A 227 23.52 -19.51 -18.49
N ASN A 228 24.26 -18.53 -19.00
CA ASN A 228 24.19 -17.15 -18.53
C ASN A 228 23.13 -16.36 -19.30
N VAL A 229 22.02 -16.03 -18.63
CA VAL A 229 20.94 -15.19 -19.15
C VAL A 229 21.26 -13.74 -18.80
N THR A 230 21.77 -13.00 -19.79
CA THR A 230 22.23 -11.60 -19.65
C THR A 230 21.32 -10.57 -20.32
N ALA A 231 20.27 -11.03 -21.00
CA ALA A 231 19.23 -10.24 -21.63
C ALA A 231 17.85 -10.86 -21.37
N ASN A 232 16.78 -10.09 -21.56
CA ASN A 232 15.42 -10.57 -21.31
C ASN A 232 15.05 -11.74 -22.23
N VAL A 233 14.52 -12.81 -21.64
CA VAL A 233 14.10 -14.03 -22.35
C VAL A 233 12.76 -14.52 -21.83
N THR A 234 12.06 -15.32 -22.64
CA THR A 234 10.73 -15.85 -22.32
C THR A 234 10.60 -17.32 -22.68
N GLY A 235 9.83 -18.08 -21.89
CA GLY A 235 9.52 -19.48 -22.12
C GLY A 235 10.55 -20.45 -21.53
N ASP A 236 10.47 -21.71 -21.95
CA ASP A 236 11.42 -22.75 -21.57
C ASP A 236 12.74 -22.59 -22.33
N ILE A 237 13.77 -22.15 -21.61
CA ILE A 237 15.13 -21.95 -22.14
C ILE A 237 16.02 -23.18 -22.00
N ASN A 238 15.49 -24.28 -21.42
CA ASN A 238 16.24 -25.52 -21.21
C ASN A 238 15.38 -26.80 -21.45
N PRO A 239 14.70 -26.92 -22.61
CA PRO A 239 13.72 -27.98 -22.85
C PRO A 239 14.31 -29.40 -22.89
N GLY A 240 15.61 -29.53 -23.14
CA GLY A 240 16.29 -30.83 -23.17
C GLY A 240 16.41 -31.49 -21.80
N TYR A 241 16.51 -30.70 -20.72
CA TYR A 241 16.87 -31.20 -19.39
C TYR A 241 15.84 -32.18 -18.82
N LEU A 242 14.57 -31.75 -18.72
CA LEU A 242 13.50 -32.63 -18.20
C LEU A 242 13.15 -33.75 -19.17
N ARG A 243 13.33 -33.53 -20.48
CA ARG A 243 13.08 -34.57 -21.49
C ARG A 243 14.04 -35.75 -21.30
N THR A 244 15.34 -35.48 -21.12
CA THR A 244 16.34 -36.53 -20.87
C THR A 244 16.00 -37.32 -19.61
N GLY A 245 15.66 -36.65 -18.51
CA GLY A 245 15.24 -37.30 -17.26
C GLY A 245 14.03 -38.23 -17.47
N ARG A 246 12.96 -37.73 -18.11
CA ARG A 246 11.74 -38.52 -18.38
C ARG A 246 12.01 -39.75 -19.26
N GLN A 247 12.76 -39.58 -20.34
CA GLN A 247 13.07 -40.66 -21.28
C GLN A 247 13.99 -41.71 -20.66
N LEU A 248 15.02 -41.27 -19.94
CA LEU A 248 15.95 -42.18 -19.26
C LEU A 248 15.24 -42.96 -18.15
N GLN A 249 14.40 -42.31 -17.35
CA GLN A 249 13.69 -42.99 -16.29
C GLN A 249 12.64 -43.97 -16.84
N ALA A 250 11.94 -43.64 -17.93
CA ALA A 250 11.04 -44.59 -18.57
C ALA A 250 11.78 -45.84 -19.09
N PHE A 251 13.01 -45.68 -19.59
CA PHE A 251 13.87 -46.79 -19.99
C PHE A 251 14.27 -47.67 -18.79
N VAL A 252 14.60 -47.04 -17.67
CA VAL A 252 14.94 -47.76 -16.42
C VAL A 252 13.71 -48.47 -15.85
N ASP A 253 12.55 -47.84 -15.85
CA ASP A 253 11.29 -48.40 -15.37
C ASP A 253 10.93 -49.69 -16.15
N ASP A 254 11.17 -49.73 -17.46
CA ASP A 254 10.97 -50.96 -18.26
C ASP A 254 11.93 -52.10 -17.86
N ASP A 255 13.20 -51.79 -17.54
CA ASP A 255 14.15 -52.82 -17.07
C ASP A 255 13.73 -53.37 -15.71
N PHE A 256 13.28 -52.50 -14.80
CA PHE A 256 12.83 -52.90 -13.46
C PHE A 256 11.46 -53.60 -13.47
N ALA A 257 10.51 -53.21 -14.33
CA ALA A 257 9.23 -53.90 -14.47
C ALA A 257 9.39 -55.37 -14.88
N ARG A 258 10.50 -55.69 -15.57
CA ARG A 258 10.88 -57.05 -15.97
C ARG A 258 11.72 -57.79 -14.94
N TRP A 259 12.14 -57.13 -13.87
CA TRP A 259 13.04 -57.69 -12.85
C TRP A 259 12.56 -59.06 -12.34
N ASN A 260 11.28 -59.16 -11.96
CA ASN A 260 10.70 -60.37 -11.36
C ASN A 260 10.00 -61.29 -12.36
N THR A 261 9.80 -60.85 -13.61
CA THR A 261 8.99 -61.56 -14.61
C THR A 261 9.81 -62.15 -15.75
N ASP A 262 10.93 -61.52 -16.13
CA ASP A 262 11.86 -61.99 -17.16
C ASP A 262 13.32 -61.69 -16.78
N TRP A 263 13.78 -62.41 -15.75
CA TRP A 263 15.10 -62.26 -15.13
C TRP A 263 16.28 -62.24 -16.12
N ARG A 264 16.22 -63.03 -17.20
CA ARG A 264 17.35 -63.20 -18.13
C ARG A 264 17.49 -62.05 -19.13
N SER A 265 16.46 -61.20 -19.24
CA SER A 265 16.36 -60.14 -20.24
C SER A 265 16.81 -58.76 -19.75
N THR A 266 17.00 -58.58 -18.45
CA THR A 266 17.20 -57.27 -17.81
C THR A 266 18.65 -57.01 -17.48
N TYR A 267 19.10 -55.77 -17.65
CA TYR A 267 20.45 -55.34 -17.27
C TYR A 267 20.65 -55.46 -15.75
N ILE A 268 19.66 -54.99 -14.98
CA ILE A 268 19.79 -54.86 -13.53
C ILE A 268 20.01 -56.19 -12.81
N ASN A 269 19.33 -57.26 -13.23
CA ASN A 269 19.52 -58.59 -12.64
C ASN A 269 20.90 -59.17 -12.92
N LEU A 270 21.45 -58.94 -14.12
CA LEU A 270 22.80 -59.35 -14.45
C LEU A 270 23.83 -58.54 -13.65
N ALA A 271 23.65 -57.22 -13.57
CA ALA A 271 24.49 -56.34 -12.76
C ALA A 271 24.49 -56.75 -11.28
N GLN A 272 23.32 -57.05 -10.72
CA GLN A 272 23.19 -57.53 -9.34
C GLN A 272 23.85 -58.90 -9.15
N SER A 273 23.74 -59.81 -10.12
CA SER A 273 24.41 -61.11 -10.08
C SER A 273 25.93 -60.98 -10.03
N ILE A 274 26.49 -60.08 -10.86
CA ILE A 274 27.92 -59.77 -10.88
C ILE A 274 28.34 -59.12 -9.56
N TYR A 275 27.57 -58.15 -9.07
CA TYR A 275 27.84 -57.51 -7.79
C TYR A 275 27.86 -58.52 -6.63
N ASN A 276 26.90 -59.44 -6.59
CA ASN A 276 26.86 -60.52 -5.60
C ASN A 276 28.05 -61.47 -5.77
N ALA A 277 28.45 -61.82 -6.99
CA ALA A 277 29.64 -62.63 -7.26
C ALA A 277 30.93 -61.92 -6.81
N SER A 278 30.99 -60.59 -6.92
CA SER A 278 32.15 -59.80 -6.51
C SER A 278 32.43 -59.82 -5.00
N SER A 279 31.43 -60.15 -4.18
CA SER A 279 31.59 -60.31 -2.74
C SER A 279 32.47 -61.50 -2.34
N LYS A 280 32.77 -62.40 -3.29
CA LYS A 280 33.64 -63.58 -3.08
C LYS A 280 35.12 -63.32 -3.41
N GLY A 281 35.46 -62.15 -3.97
CA GLY A 281 36.82 -61.75 -4.35
C GLY A 281 37.52 -60.82 -3.34
N PRO A 282 38.73 -60.29 -3.65
CA PRO A 282 39.30 -59.14 -2.93
C PRO A 282 38.23 -58.05 -2.80
N GLN A 283 38.09 -57.57 -1.56
CA GLN A 283 37.00 -56.71 -1.10
C GLN A 283 37.09 -55.30 -1.70
N GLY A 284 37.05 -55.11 -3.03
CA GLY A 284 36.96 -53.76 -3.62
C GLY A 284 37.62 -53.62 -5.00
N ILE A 285 38.93 -53.87 -5.10
CA ILE A 285 39.71 -53.70 -6.35
C ILE A 285 40.58 -54.94 -6.60
N GLY A 286 40.61 -55.43 -7.84
CA GLY A 286 41.40 -56.59 -8.28
C GLY A 286 40.57 -57.66 -8.99
N ALA A 287 41.18 -58.82 -9.25
CA ALA A 287 40.49 -59.97 -9.86
C ALA A 287 39.26 -60.36 -9.02
N LEU A 288 38.11 -60.64 -9.66
CA LEU A 288 36.83 -60.93 -8.98
C LEU A 288 36.21 -59.75 -8.21
N SER A 289 36.74 -58.52 -8.29
CA SER A 289 36.01 -57.33 -7.80
C SER A 289 35.02 -56.82 -8.85
N VAL A 290 34.16 -55.86 -8.51
CA VAL A 290 33.25 -55.21 -9.48
C VAL A 290 34.03 -54.66 -10.67
N GLN A 291 35.13 -53.94 -10.42
CA GLN A 291 36.03 -53.47 -11.49
C GLN A 291 36.63 -54.62 -12.30
N GLY A 292 37.02 -55.72 -11.64
CA GLY A 292 37.57 -56.90 -12.31
C GLY A 292 36.58 -57.52 -13.30
N TYR A 293 35.33 -57.71 -12.89
CA TYR A 293 34.27 -58.22 -13.78
C TYR A 293 33.92 -57.21 -14.89
N LEU A 294 33.85 -55.91 -14.56
CA LEU A 294 33.55 -54.87 -15.54
C LEU A 294 34.72 -54.59 -16.51
N SER A 295 35.92 -55.11 -16.26
CA SER A 295 37.07 -55.02 -17.18
C SER A 295 37.11 -56.16 -18.19
N ASP A 296 36.28 -57.20 -18.02
CA ASP A 296 36.22 -58.36 -18.89
C ASP A 296 35.34 -58.05 -20.13
N PRO A 297 35.89 -58.12 -21.36
CA PRO A 297 35.15 -57.80 -22.58
C PRO A 297 33.90 -58.68 -22.78
N ASP A 298 33.95 -59.96 -22.44
CA ASP A 298 32.81 -60.87 -22.63
C ASP A 298 31.65 -60.49 -21.70
N ILE A 299 31.97 -60.01 -20.49
CA ILE A 299 30.97 -59.52 -19.54
C ILE A 299 30.42 -58.16 -19.97
N GLN A 300 31.26 -57.27 -20.50
CA GLN A 300 30.81 -55.99 -21.05
C GLN A 300 29.83 -56.21 -22.20
N ASP A 301 30.18 -57.06 -23.17
CA ASP A 301 29.31 -57.40 -24.30
C ASP A 301 28.00 -58.02 -23.83
N LEU A 302 28.06 -58.90 -22.82
CA LEU A 302 26.86 -59.50 -22.24
C LEU A 302 25.97 -58.47 -21.55
N LEU A 303 26.53 -57.54 -20.76
CA LEU A 303 25.80 -56.45 -20.12
C LEU A 303 25.16 -55.53 -21.17
N LEU A 304 25.92 -55.11 -22.17
CA LEU A 304 25.44 -54.29 -23.28
C LEU A 304 24.28 -54.96 -24.04
N SER A 305 24.33 -56.28 -24.23
CA SER A 305 23.25 -57.04 -24.89
C SER A 305 21.91 -57.00 -24.16
N LYS A 306 21.89 -56.59 -22.88
CA LYS A 306 20.65 -56.46 -22.07
C LYS A 306 20.03 -55.07 -22.15
N LEU A 307 20.77 -54.08 -22.63
CA LEU A 307 20.25 -52.73 -22.82
C LEU A 307 19.52 -52.65 -24.16
N ARG A 308 18.22 -52.35 -24.12
CA ARG A 308 17.41 -52.14 -25.33
C ARG A 308 17.62 -50.75 -25.92
N LEU A 309 18.85 -50.42 -26.33
CA LEU A 309 19.23 -49.04 -26.74
C LEU A 309 18.39 -48.43 -27.87
N ALA A 310 17.65 -49.24 -28.63
CA ALA A 310 16.70 -48.78 -29.64
C ALA A 310 15.45 -48.09 -29.02
N ASP A 311 15.10 -48.44 -27.78
CA ASP A 311 13.98 -47.86 -27.03
C ASP A 311 14.37 -46.54 -26.34
N LEU A 312 15.67 -46.23 -26.28
CA LEU A 312 16.19 -44.96 -25.78
C LEU A 312 16.43 -44.00 -26.96
N ASP A 313 15.61 -42.95 -27.05
CA ASP A 313 15.65 -41.99 -28.15
C ASP A 313 17.00 -41.24 -28.20
N VAL A 314 17.48 -40.89 -29.40
CA VAL A 314 18.76 -40.17 -29.54
C VAL A 314 18.75 -38.78 -28.89
N SER A 315 17.57 -38.17 -28.73
CA SER A 315 17.41 -36.87 -28.07
C SER A 315 17.71 -36.89 -26.57
N THR A 316 17.87 -38.06 -25.93
CA THR A 316 18.39 -38.14 -24.55
C THR A 316 19.83 -37.66 -24.43
N LEU A 317 20.57 -37.70 -25.53
CA LEU A 317 21.93 -37.20 -25.63
C LEU A 317 21.97 -35.72 -26.03
N ASP A 318 20.85 -35.05 -26.27
CA ASP A 318 20.85 -33.63 -26.62
C ASP A 318 21.45 -32.79 -25.50
N ASN A 319 22.14 -31.72 -25.89
CA ASN A 319 22.75 -30.80 -24.96
C ASN A 319 21.69 -30.12 -24.09
N ALA A 320 21.91 -30.10 -22.77
CA ALA A 320 21.10 -29.39 -21.80
C ALA A 320 21.98 -28.72 -20.73
N MET A 321 21.44 -27.71 -20.08
CA MET A 321 22.17 -26.86 -19.13
C MET A 321 21.84 -27.32 -17.70
N GLY A 322 22.85 -27.67 -16.89
CA GLY A 322 22.63 -28.02 -15.49
C GLY A 322 22.60 -26.80 -14.57
N VAL A 323 23.13 -25.66 -15.03
CA VAL A 323 23.08 -24.41 -14.26
C VAL A 323 22.46 -23.30 -15.11
N ILE A 324 21.43 -22.63 -14.58
CA ILE A 324 20.88 -21.42 -15.19
C ILE A 324 21.22 -20.24 -14.29
N ARG A 325 21.94 -19.25 -14.82
CA ARG A 325 22.30 -18.02 -14.12
C ARG A 325 21.64 -16.82 -14.79
N VAL A 326 20.70 -16.18 -14.10
CA VAL A 326 20.05 -14.94 -14.55
C VAL A 326 20.79 -13.75 -13.96
N THR A 327 21.32 -12.88 -14.81
CA THR A 327 22.20 -11.77 -14.38
C THR A 327 22.09 -10.52 -15.24
N ASN A 328 22.88 -9.49 -14.93
CA ASN A 328 22.95 -8.23 -15.68
C ASN A 328 21.59 -7.50 -15.82
N GLY A 329 20.74 -7.56 -14.79
CA GLY A 329 19.39 -7.01 -14.78
C GLY A 329 18.39 -7.74 -15.69
N ALA A 330 18.78 -8.88 -16.28
CA ALA A 330 17.91 -9.64 -17.18
C ALA A 330 16.68 -10.20 -16.47
N THR A 331 15.57 -10.25 -17.18
CA THR A 331 14.34 -10.93 -16.75
C THR A 331 14.10 -12.17 -17.58
N TRP A 332 14.04 -13.34 -16.94
CA TRP A 332 13.50 -14.57 -17.51
C TRP A 332 12.03 -14.72 -17.10
N ARG A 333 11.11 -14.61 -18.06
CA ARG A 333 9.67 -14.89 -17.82
C ARG A 333 9.31 -16.29 -18.30
N THR A 334 8.64 -17.09 -17.49
CA THR A 334 8.20 -18.41 -17.91
C THR A 334 6.84 -18.78 -17.33
N SER A 335 5.95 -19.27 -18.18
CA SER A 335 4.70 -19.95 -17.83
C SER A 335 4.78 -21.47 -18.08
N THR A 336 5.94 -21.96 -18.54
CA THR A 336 6.20 -23.36 -18.85
C THR A 336 7.00 -24.03 -17.75
N THR A 337 6.83 -25.35 -17.59
CA THR A 337 7.71 -26.17 -16.74
C THR A 337 9.06 -26.37 -17.38
N THR A 338 10.12 -26.07 -16.63
CA THR A 338 11.53 -26.16 -17.05
C THR A 338 12.36 -26.67 -15.88
N GLY A 339 13.61 -27.09 -16.14
CA GLY A 339 14.47 -27.60 -15.07
C GLY A 339 15.95 -27.34 -15.29
N ALA A 340 16.71 -27.43 -14.21
CA ALA A 340 18.17 -27.40 -14.14
C ALA A 340 18.59 -28.00 -12.78
N ASP A 341 19.84 -28.40 -12.59
CA ASP A 341 20.29 -28.85 -11.26
C ASP A 341 20.26 -27.68 -10.27
N PHE A 342 20.70 -26.51 -10.76
CA PHE A 342 20.89 -25.32 -9.97
C PHE A 342 20.42 -24.07 -10.74
N MET A 343 19.58 -23.25 -10.12
CA MET A 343 19.18 -21.96 -10.68
C MET A 343 19.67 -20.82 -9.79
N LEU A 344 20.41 -19.88 -10.38
CA LEU A 344 21.00 -18.74 -9.70
C LEU A 344 20.46 -17.43 -10.26
N VAL A 345 19.85 -16.61 -9.41
CA VAL A 345 19.40 -15.25 -9.76
C VAL A 345 20.40 -14.26 -9.16
N ASP A 346 21.36 -13.84 -9.97
CA ASP A 346 22.48 -12.98 -9.60
C ASP A 346 22.37 -11.62 -10.28
N ASN A 347 21.73 -10.64 -9.62
CA ASN A 347 21.39 -9.34 -10.23
C ASN A 347 20.50 -9.53 -11.47
N GLY A 348 19.36 -10.19 -11.30
CA GLY A 348 18.41 -10.48 -12.37
C GLY A 348 17.04 -10.83 -11.80
N THR A 349 16.11 -11.27 -12.65
CA THR A 349 14.76 -11.63 -12.21
C THR A 349 14.27 -12.89 -12.91
N ILE A 350 13.76 -13.85 -12.14
CA ILE A 350 12.90 -14.92 -12.65
C ILE A 350 11.45 -14.51 -12.35
N ALA A 351 10.63 -14.39 -13.39
CA ALA A 351 9.21 -14.14 -13.29
C ALA A 351 8.43 -15.40 -13.68
N LEU A 352 7.87 -16.09 -12.69
CA LEU A 352 7.09 -17.30 -12.87
C LEU A 352 5.61 -16.94 -13.05
N GLU A 353 5.02 -17.35 -14.16
CA GLU A 353 3.66 -17.00 -14.56
C GLU A 353 2.80 -18.27 -14.68
N GLY A 354 2.82 -19.10 -13.64
CA GLY A 354 2.02 -20.32 -13.48
C GLY A 354 2.77 -21.63 -13.74
N GLY A 355 3.88 -21.60 -14.50
CA GLY A 355 4.71 -22.77 -14.80
C GLY A 355 5.45 -23.33 -13.58
N ALA A 356 6.41 -24.23 -13.81
CA ALA A 356 7.20 -24.83 -12.74
C ALA A 356 8.73 -24.72 -12.97
N LEU A 357 9.47 -24.47 -11.89
CA LEU A 357 10.94 -24.53 -11.86
C LEU A 357 11.35 -25.82 -11.16
N ARG A 358 11.91 -26.76 -11.93
CA ARG A 358 12.40 -28.05 -11.44
C ARG A 358 13.90 -27.98 -11.16
N ALA A 359 14.27 -27.66 -9.93
CA ALA A 359 15.66 -27.59 -9.49
C ALA A 359 15.83 -27.99 -8.02
N SER A 360 16.87 -28.75 -7.73
CA SER A 360 17.22 -29.13 -6.35
C SER A 360 17.54 -27.91 -5.50
N GLU A 361 18.15 -26.88 -6.10
CA GLU A 361 18.31 -25.59 -5.44
C GLU A 361 18.05 -24.40 -6.39
N VAL A 362 17.25 -23.45 -5.90
CA VAL A 362 17.08 -22.12 -6.49
C VAL A 362 17.65 -21.11 -5.51
N ARG A 363 18.59 -20.27 -5.96
CA ARG A 363 19.25 -19.27 -5.12
C ARG A 363 19.07 -17.87 -5.69
N VAL A 364 18.45 -16.99 -4.91
CA VAL A 364 18.24 -15.58 -5.24
C VAL A 364 19.25 -14.74 -4.47
N LEU A 365 20.26 -14.18 -5.14
CA LEU A 365 21.28 -13.34 -4.50
C LEU A 365 20.73 -11.94 -4.17
N GLY A 366 21.51 -11.11 -3.46
CA GLY A 366 21.03 -9.85 -2.87
C GLY A 366 20.36 -8.86 -3.85
N ALA A 367 20.86 -8.76 -5.08
CA ALA A 367 20.27 -7.94 -6.14
C ALA A 367 19.29 -8.71 -7.05
N GLY A 368 19.05 -10.00 -6.77
CA GLY A 368 18.17 -10.87 -7.52
C GLY A 368 16.73 -10.86 -7.01
N MET A 369 15.82 -11.28 -7.88
CA MET A 369 14.39 -11.40 -7.56
C MET A 369 13.77 -12.67 -8.16
N LEU A 370 12.98 -13.39 -7.36
CA LEU A 370 12.02 -14.39 -7.85
C LEU A 370 10.61 -13.84 -7.60
N VAL A 371 9.84 -13.65 -8.66
CA VAL A 371 8.51 -13.02 -8.60
C VAL A 371 7.47 -13.86 -9.33
N GLY A 372 6.23 -13.81 -8.86
CA GLY A 372 5.10 -14.40 -9.57
C GLY A 372 4.48 -15.60 -8.84
N HIS A 373 3.94 -16.55 -9.59
CA HIS A 373 3.18 -17.70 -9.09
C HIS A 373 3.47 -18.94 -9.93
N GLY A 374 3.18 -20.12 -9.40
CA GLY A 374 3.53 -21.40 -10.00
C GLY A 374 4.19 -22.31 -8.97
N ASP A 375 5.00 -23.25 -9.46
CA ASP A 375 5.56 -24.32 -8.66
C ASP A 375 7.10 -24.29 -8.67
N VAL A 376 7.73 -24.50 -7.52
CA VAL A 376 9.19 -24.65 -7.39
C VAL A 376 9.46 -25.93 -6.61
N ALA A 377 9.95 -26.94 -7.31
CA ALA A 377 10.24 -28.25 -6.73
C ALA A 377 11.52 -28.82 -7.32
N GLY A 378 12.02 -29.92 -6.75
CA GLY A 378 13.07 -30.73 -7.33
C GLY A 378 12.49 -31.87 -8.18
N THR A 379 13.36 -32.69 -8.74
CA THR A 379 12.98 -33.97 -9.36
C THR A 379 13.22 -35.10 -8.37
N ALA A 380 12.37 -36.10 -8.34
CA ALA A 380 12.40 -37.23 -7.41
C ALA A 380 12.20 -38.56 -8.13
N MET A 381 12.41 -39.67 -7.41
CA MET A 381 12.11 -41.00 -7.93
C MET A 381 11.35 -41.82 -6.90
N ASP A 382 10.14 -42.25 -7.23
CA ASP A 382 9.35 -43.16 -6.41
C ASP A 382 9.94 -44.59 -6.45
N ARG A 383 10.64 -44.92 -5.37
CA ARG A 383 11.31 -46.21 -5.20
C ARG A 383 10.33 -47.39 -5.18
N ALA A 384 9.13 -47.21 -4.61
CA ALA A 384 8.15 -48.28 -4.55
C ALA A 384 7.61 -48.55 -5.97
N ALA A 385 7.26 -47.48 -6.70
CA ALA A 385 6.85 -47.60 -8.10
C ALA A 385 7.92 -48.26 -8.97
N LEU A 386 9.20 -47.90 -8.77
CA LEU A 386 10.32 -48.49 -9.49
C LEU A 386 10.49 -49.99 -9.18
N LEU A 387 10.57 -50.37 -7.90
CA LEU A 387 10.86 -51.76 -7.50
C LEU A 387 9.68 -52.71 -7.72
N ASP A 388 8.45 -52.20 -7.59
CA ASP A 388 7.23 -52.99 -7.81
C ASP A 388 6.81 -53.01 -9.29
N GLY A 389 7.39 -52.13 -10.13
CA GLY A 389 7.10 -52.02 -11.56
C GLY A 389 5.68 -51.51 -11.85
N THR A 390 5.13 -50.63 -11.01
CA THR A 390 3.71 -50.27 -10.99
C THR A 390 3.35 -48.95 -11.68
N GLY A 391 4.34 -48.14 -12.10
CA GLY A 391 4.08 -46.86 -12.76
C GLY A 391 5.35 -46.10 -13.11
N PRO A 392 5.24 -44.90 -13.70
CA PRO A 392 6.41 -44.06 -13.91
C PRO A 392 6.99 -43.68 -12.55
N SER A 393 8.25 -44.04 -12.31
CA SER A 393 8.90 -43.72 -11.04
C SER A 393 9.41 -42.28 -11.00
N TYR A 394 9.58 -41.62 -12.16
CA TYR A 394 10.03 -40.22 -12.24
C TYR A 394 8.97 -39.25 -11.73
N ARG A 395 9.35 -38.40 -10.78
CA ARG A 395 8.51 -37.37 -10.20
C ARG A 395 9.15 -35.99 -10.36
N GLU A 396 8.33 -34.98 -10.59
CA GLU A 396 8.78 -33.59 -10.73
C GLU A 396 8.38 -32.73 -9.53
N ASP A 397 7.74 -33.30 -8.52
CA ASP A 397 7.28 -32.62 -7.30
C ASP A 397 8.17 -32.90 -6.09
N GLY A 398 9.46 -33.21 -6.35
CA GLY A 398 10.45 -33.58 -5.36
C GLY A 398 10.89 -32.44 -4.46
N PHE A 399 11.66 -32.79 -3.42
CA PHE A 399 12.20 -31.83 -2.47
C PHE A 399 13.08 -30.77 -3.16
N ASN A 400 12.92 -29.50 -2.76
CA ASN A 400 13.74 -28.39 -3.24
C ASN A 400 14.27 -27.51 -2.11
N ARG A 401 15.33 -26.75 -2.40
CA ARG A 401 15.80 -25.69 -1.53
C ARG A 401 15.74 -24.34 -2.24
N LEU A 402 14.91 -23.43 -1.76
CA LEU A 402 14.86 -22.05 -2.22
C LEU A 402 15.61 -21.16 -1.21
N ARG A 403 16.76 -20.60 -1.59
CA ARG A 403 17.54 -19.69 -0.72
C ARG A 403 17.43 -18.26 -1.21
N VAL A 404 16.95 -17.34 -0.37
CA VAL A 404 16.64 -15.96 -0.75
C VAL A 404 17.49 -14.98 0.06
N PHE A 405 18.52 -14.43 -0.57
CA PHE A 405 19.29 -13.27 -0.10
C PHE A 405 18.76 -11.95 -0.68
N GLY A 406 18.06 -12.01 -1.82
CA GLY A 406 17.40 -10.87 -2.45
C GLY A 406 15.91 -10.81 -2.13
N THR A 407 15.08 -10.76 -3.17
CA THR A 407 13.62 -10.60 -3.02
C THR A 407 12.86 -11.83 -3.52
N LEU A 408 11.94 -12.35 -2.70
CA LEU A 408 10.91 -13.30 -3.10
C LEU A 408 9.56 -12.57 -3.10
N MET A 409 8.82 -12.60 -4.20
CA MET A 409 7.55 -11.87 -4.33
C MET A 409 6.46 -12.75 -4.96
N PRO A 410 5.68 -13.49 -4.16
CA PRO A 410 4.50 -14.19 -4.65
C PRO A 410 3.49 -13.20 -5.24
N ARG A 411 3.09 -13.38 -6.51
CA ARG A 411 2.22 -12.45 -7.24
C ARG A 411 1.43 -13.11 -8.36
N GLY A 412 0.15 -12.72 -8.52
CA GLY A 412 -0.73 -13.19 -9.61
C GLY A 412 -1.39 -14.56 -9.37
N GLY A 413 -0.94 -15.29 -8.36
CA GLY A 413 -1.40 -16.62 -7.94
C GLY A 413 -0.52 -17.11 -6.79
N ASP A 414 -0.69 -18.33 -6.32
CA ASP A 414 0.18 -18.86 -5.27
C ASP A 414 1.53 -19.31 -5.84
N LEU A 415 2.60 -19.00 -5.12
CA LEU A 415 3.91 -19.59 -5.35
C LEU A 415 4.06 -20.78 -4.39
N VAL A 416 4.07 -21.99 -4.95
CA VAL A 416 4.17 -23.24 -4.20
C VAL A 416 5.61 -23.71 -4.21
N THR A 417 6.10 -24.16 -3.05
CA THR A 417 7.44 -24.71 -2.91
C THR A 417 7.40 -26.02 -2.11
N HIS A 418 8.09 -27.04 -2.61
CA HIS A 418 7.98 -28.42 -2.12
C HIS A 418 9.03 -28.82 -1.07
N GLY A 419 9.89 -27.89 -0.66
CA GLY A 419 10.89 -28.11 0.40
C GLY A 419 11.14 -26.86 1.25
N TYR A 420 12.42 -26.57 1.54
CA TYR A 420 12.76 -25.44 2.41
C TYR A 420 12.89 -24.13 1.64
N VAL A 421 12.15 -23.12 2.09
CA VAL A 421 12.35 -21.72 1.71
C VAL A 421 13.15 -21.03 2.81
N ASN A 422 14.43 -20.80 2.56
CA ASN A 422 15.32 -20.13 3.50
C ASN A 422 15.44 -18.65 3.13
N ILE A 423 14.83 -17.77 3.92
CA ILE A 423 15.06 -16.33 3.79
C ILE A 423 16.31 -16.01 4.61
N MET A 424 17.37 -15.63 3.91
CA MET A 424 18.70 -15.39 4.47
C MET A 424 18.76 -13.98 5.08
N PRO A 425 19.78 -13.66 5.92
CA PRO A 425 19.95 -12.31 6.45
C PRO A 425 20.02 -11.27 5.31
N GLY A 426 19.25 -10.19 5.42
CA GLY A 426 19.10 -9.16 4.37
C GLY A 426 18.12 -9.52 3.25
N GLY A 427 17.69 -10.78 3.15
CA GLY A 427 16.66 -11.23 2.23
C GLY A 427 15.26 -10.81 2.69
N LYS A 428 14.34 -10.71 1.73
CA LYS A 428 12.97 -10.26 2.00
C LYS A 428 11.91 -11.02 1.21
N VAL A 429 10.73 -11.15 1.83
CA VAL A 429 9.52 -11.62 1.17
C VAL A 429 8.55 -10.45 1.06
N LEU A 430 8.21 -10.09 -0.17
CA LEU A 430 7.37 -8.95 -0.51
C LEU A 430 5.96 -9.40 -0.89
N PHE A 431 4.95 -8.83 -0.24
CA PHE A 431 3.55 -9.06 -0.58
C PHE A 431 2.83 -7.77 -0.95
N ASP A 432 2.07 -7.82 -2.05
CA ASP A 432 1.07 -6.82 -2.38
C ASP A 432 -0.21 -7.07 -1.56
N VAL A 433 -0.72 -6.04 -0.91
CA VAL A 433 -1.95 -6.04 -0.11
C VAL A 433 -2.94 -5.09 -0.76
N THR A 434 -4.01 -5.63 -1.33
CA THR A 434 -5.06 -4.86 -2.02
C THR A 434 -6.41 -5.06 -1.33
N GLU A 435 -7.36 -4.13 -1.54
CA GLU A 435 -8.73 -4.23 -1.03
C GLU A 435 -9.44 -5.54 -1.45
N ASN A 436 -9.15 -6.04 -2.65
CA ASN A 436 -9.67 -7.32 -3.17
C ASN A 436 -8.75 -8.51 -2.87
N GLY A 437 -7.68 -8.32 -2.10
CA GLY A 437 -6.70 -9.35 -1.79
C GLY A 437 -7.30 -10.42 -0.90
N GLY A 438 -7.92 -11.43 -1.51
CA GLY A 438 -8.54 -12.55 -0.82
C GLY A 438 -7.54 -13.52 -0.18
N THR A 439 -8.08 -14.58 0.42
CA THR A 439 -7.32 -15.66 1.08
C THR A 439 -6.69 -16.67 0.11
N THR A 440 -6.88 -16.52 -1.20
CA THR A 440 -6.70 -17.64 -2.16
C THR A 440 -5.71 -17.40 -3.31
N ALA A 441 -5.01 -16.26 -3.35
CA ALA A 441 -4.03 -15.98 -4.42
C ALA A 441 -2.89 -15.10 -3.93
N GLY A 442 -1.71 -15.18 -4.54
CA GLY A 442 -0.55 -14.36 -4.16
C GLY A 442 0.07 -14.79 -2.83
N ARG A 443 -0.10 -16.04 -2.41
CA ARG A 443 0.49 -16.59 -1.19
C ARG A 443 1.80 -17.30 -1.49
N LEU A 444 2.67 -17.36 -0.49
CA LEU A 444 3.73 -18.36 -0.46
C LEU A 444 3.19 -19.62 0.21
N ARG A 445 3.13 -20.73 -0.52
CA ARG A 445 2.72 -22.03 0.02
C ARG A 445 3.95 -22.90 0.19
N VAL A 446 4.23 -23.30 1.42
CA VAL A 446 5.33 -24.18 1.78
C VAL A 446 4.77 -25.44 2.39
N GLY A 447 5.37 -26.60 2.12
CA GLY A 447 4.89 -27.83 2.75
C GLY A 447 5.31 -29.08 2.00
N THR A 448 4.73 -30.20 2.41
CA THR A 448 5.01 -31.51 1.85
C THR A 448 4.03 -31.85 0.76
N PHE A 449 4.58 -32.20 -0.40
CA PHE A 449 3.82 -32.71 -1.54
C PHE A 449 4.38 -34.05 -2.03
N PHE A 450 5.32 -34.63 -1.27
CA PHE A 450 5.80 -35.99 -1.39
C PHE A 450 5.19 -36.84 -0.27
N ASP A 451 4.93 -38.13 -0.53
CA ASP A 451 4.03 -39.02 0.22
C ASP A 451 4.07 -38.88 1.77
N ASP A 452 2.89 -39.01 2.38
CA ASP A 452 2.43 -38.59 3.73
C ASP A 452 3.27 -38.99 4.97
N GLU A 453 4.49 -39.52 4.84
CA GLU A 453 5.25 -40.09 5.97
C GLU A 453 6.40 -39.21 6.50
N GLN A 454 6.78 -38.08 5.87
CA GLN A 454 7.74 -37.12 6.46
C GLN A 454 7.44 -35.65 6.16
N THR A 455 7.36 -34.82 7.21
CA THR A 455 7.21 -33.35 7.16
C THR A 455 8.53 -32.65 6.79
N GLU A 456 8.85 -32.48 5.51
CA GLU A 456 10.17 -31.96 5.10
C GLU A 456 10.20 -30.50 4.60
N GLY A 457 9.07 -29.92 4.19
CA GLY A 457 9.03 -28.54 3.67
C GLY A 457 8.63 -27.48 4.70
N ALA A 458 9.33 -26.35 4.74
CA ALA A 458 8.99 -25.22 5.60
C ALA A 458 9.61 -23.88 5.16
N LEU A 459 9.01 -22.79 5.63
CA LEU A 459 9.61 -21.47 5.59
C LEU A 459 10.54 -21.29 6.80
N VAL A 460 11.83 -21.08 6.53
CA VAL A 460 12.88 -20.84 7.53
C VAL A 460 13.35 -19.40 7.37
N ILE A 461 13.21 -18.62 8.44
CA ILE A 461 13.50 -17.19 8.43
C ILE A 461 14.73 -16.94 9.29
N SER A 462 15.81 -16.47 8.65
CA SER A 462 17.04 -16.12 9.36
C SER A 462 16.88 -14.79 10.08
N LYS A 463 17.63 -14.60 11.17
CA LYS A 463 17.72 -13.30 11.84
C LYS A 463 18.16 -12.21 10.84
N GLY A 464 17.45 -11.09 10.83
CA GLY A 464 17.68 -9.97 9.90
C GLY A 464 17.05 -10.14 8.51
N ALA A 465 16.15 -11.10 8.33
CA ALA A 465 15.25 -11.17 7.17
C ALA A 465 13.98 -10.35 7.41
N PHE A 466 13.39 -9.80 6.34
CA PHE A 466 12.28 -8.86 6.45
C PHE A 466 11.01 -9.36 5.75
N LEU A 467 9.86 -9.09 6.39
CA LEU A 467 8.56 -9.12 5.72
C LEU A 467 8.27 -7.72 5.16
N GLU A 468 8.26 -7.56 3.84
CA GLU A 468 7.97 -6.28 3.20
C GLU A 468 6.52 -6.26 2.71
N LEU A 469 5.77 -5.21 3.05
CA LEU A 469 4.36 -5.07 2.69
C LEU A 469 4.16 -3.84 1.80
N ASN A 470 3.52 -4.05 0.66
CA ASN A 470 3.08 -3.00 -0.25
C ASN A 470 1.56 -2.91 -0.22
N VAL A 471 1.03 -1.94 0.54
CA VAL A 471 -0.42 -1.77 0.69
C VAL A 471 -0.93 -0.73 -0.30
N ALA A 472 -1.76 -1.17 -1.24
CA ALA A 472 -2.39 -0.29 -2.21
C ALA A 472 -3.45 0.60 -1.56
N GLN A 473 -3.68 1.79 -2.11
CA GLN A 473 -4.77 2.64 -1.64
C GLN A 473 -6.13 2.00 -1.94
N GLY A 474 -7.01 1.96 -0.94
CA GLY A 474 -8.33 1.32 -1.02
C GLY A 474 -9.05 1.40 0.32
N TYR A 475 -10.25 0.82 0.42
CA TYR A 475 -10.96 0.70 1.70
C TYR A 475 -10.84 -0.71 2.27
N TYR A 476 -10.27 -0.82 3.47
CA TYR A 476 -10.05 -2.08 4.18
C TYR A 476 -11.02 -2.18 5.36
N GLY A 477 -12.05 -3.01 5.23
CA GLY A 477 -13.04 -3.25 6.27
C GLY A 477 -12.46 -4.00 7.48
N GLN A 478 -13.17 -4.00 8.61
CA GLN A 478 -12.74 -4.68 9.84
C GLN A 478 -12.66 -6.22 9.74
N ASP A 479 -13.38 -6.78 8.77
CA ASP A 479 -13.39 -8.19 8.40
C ASP A 479 -12.29 -8.55 7.39
N PHE A 480 -11.51 -7.56 6.93
CA PHE A 480 -10.44 -7.79 5.97
C PHE A 480 -9.39 -8.75 6.54
N ARG A 481 -9.16 -9.82 5.80
CA ARG A 481 -8.12 -10.81 6.05
C ARG A 481 -7.35 -11.09 4.77
N ARG A 482 -6.01 -11.06 4.87
CA ARG A 482 -5.09 -11.38 3.79
C ARG A 482 -4.11 -12.45 4.24
N ASP A 483 -4.26 -13.67 3.73
CA ASP A 483 -3.28 -14.73 3.96
C ASP A 483 -2.03 -14.45 3.10
N LEU A 484 -0.84 -14.55 3.71
CA LEU A 484 0.45 -14.28 3.07
C LEU A 484 1.25 -15.57 2.89
N VAL A 485 1.34 -16.37 3.95
CA VAL A 485 2.03 -17.66 3.97
C VAL A 485 1.07 -18.73 4.46
N GLU A 486 1.02 -19.85 3.74
CA GLU A 486 0.34 -21.08 4.17
C GLU A 486 1.38 -22.20 4.27
N GLY A 487 1.50 -22.81 5.44
CA GLY A 487 2.41 -23.92 5.70
C GLY A 487 3.39 -23.69 6.84
N PRO A 488 4.23 -24.70 7.15
CA PRO A 488 5.10 -24.68 8.32
C PRO A 488 6.11 -23.53 8.31
N ILE A 489 6.23 -22.81 9.45
CA ILE A 489 7.20 -21.74 9.69
C ILE A 489 8.10 -22.14 10.86
N TYR A 490 9.42 -22.26 10.62
CA TYR A 490 10.42 -22.63 11.63
C TYR A 490 11.19 -21.42 12.18
N GLN A 491 11.85 -21.63 13.33
CA GLN A 491 12.77 -20.68 14.00
C GLN A 491 12.13 -19.34 14.41
N GLY A 492 10.84 -19.34 14.77
CA GLY A 492 10.16 -18.15 15.32
C GLY A 492 9.59 -17.18 14.28
N GLY A 493 9.89 -17.40 12.99
CA GLY A 493 9.36 -16.64 11.85
C GLY A 493 9.91 -15.22 11.73
N PHE A 494 9.14 -14.31 11.12
CA PHE A 494 9.57 -12.92 10.94
C PHE A 494 9.52 -12.17 12.27
N GLU A 495 10.54 -11.35 12.54
CA GLU A 495 10.58 -10.46 13.71
C GLU A 495 9.85 -9.14 13.42
N GLU A 496 10.04 -8.59 12.21
CA GLU A 496 9.56 -7.26 11.82
C GLU A 496 8.88 -7.25 10.45
N ALA A 497 7.88 -6.39 10.31
CA ALA A 497 7.28 -6.01 9.04
C ALA A 497 7.69 -4.57 8.66
N VAL A 498 8.10 -4.37 7.41
CA VAL A 498 8.58 -3.08 6.88
C VAL A 498 7.70 -2.60 5.71
N ARG A 499 7.70 -1.29 5.47
CA ARG A 499 6.97 -0.66 4.36
C ARG A 499 7.82 -0.68 3.10
N LEU A 500 7.21 -1.04 1.95
CA LEU A 500 7.89 -0.92 0.66
C LEU A 500 8.40 0.51 0.45
N GLY A 501 9.71 0.65 0.25
CA GLY A 501 10.36 1.94 -0.04
C GLY A 501 10.61 2.86 1.15
N ASP A 502 10.22 2.47 2.37
CA ASP A 502 10.52 3.22 3.61
C ASP A 502 11.31 2.34 4.57
N THR A 503 12.64 2.38 4.44
CA THR A 503 13.57 1.61 5.28
C THR A 503 13.71 2.16 6.69
N SER A 504 13.08 3.29 7.02
CA SER A 504 13.14 3.90 8.35
C SER A 504 12.06 3.37 9.31
N TYR A 505 11.10 2.60 8.78
CA TYR A 505 9.98 2.06 9.55
C TYR A 505 9.98 0.54 9.61
N SER A 506 9.93 0.03 10.83
CA SER A 506 9.59 -1.35 11.15
C SER A 506 8.45 -1.38 12.16
N ALA A 507 7.68 -2.47 12.12
CA ALA A 507 6.71 -2.83 13.15
C ALA A 507 7.03 -4.23 13.64
N SER A 508 7.18 -4.39 14.96
CA SER A 508 7.36 -5.71 15.56
C SER A 508 6.10 -6.56 15.36
N ILE A 509 6.27 -7.76 14.80
CA ILE A 509 5.16 -8.69 14.56
C ILE A 509 4.51 -9.17 15.88
N SER A 510 5.26 -9.14 16.99
CA SER A 510 4.80 -9.64 18.29
C SER A 510 4.14 -8.57 19.19
N GLY A 511 4.24 -7.29 18.85
CA GLY A 511 3.82 -6.21 19.76
C GLY A 511 3.25 -4.95 19.12
N ASP A 512 3.49 -4.72 17.82
CA ASP A 512 3.08 -3.51 17.14
C ASP A 512 2.01 -3.78 16.08
N VAL A 513 1.26 -2.72 15.75
CA VAL A 513 0.39 -2.73 14.56
C VAL A 513 1.15 -2.16 13.37
N PHE A 514 1.08 -2.85 12.24
CA PHE A 514 1.66 -2.37 11.00
C PHE A 514 0.80 -1.25 10.41
N ARG A 515 1.40 -0.09 10.12
CA ARG A 515 0.73 1.04 9.47
C ARG A 515 1.29 1.23 8.06
N PRO A 516 0.42 1.28 7.03
CA PRO A 516 0.87 1.45 5.65
C PRO A 516 1.37 2.87 5.35
N ARG A 517 0.95 3.88 6.11
CA ARG A 517 1.47 5.26 6.03
C ARG A 517 1.76 5.80 7.43
N HIS A 518 2.58 6.86 7.50
CA HIS A 518 2.83 7.56 8.74
C HIS A 518 1.52 8.08 9.34
N ASN A 519 1.32 7.86 10.64
CA ASN A 519 0.15 8.31 11.41
C ASN A 519 -1.23 8.02 10.77
N SER A 520 -1.35 6.93 10.00
CA SER A 520 -2.60 6.59 9.31
C SER A 520 -3.68 6.06 10.26
N LEU A 521 -4.95 6.19 9.84
CA LEU A 521 -6.07 5.52 10.49
C LEU A 521 -6.03 4.01 10.27
N LEU A 522 -5.69 3.58 9.06
CA LEU A 522 -5.52 2.16 8.73
C LEU A 522 -4.31 1.59 9.47
N SER A 523 -4.51 0.42 10.06
CA SER A 523 -3.45 -0.41 10.60
C SER A 523 -3.83 -1.88 10.48
N PHE A 524 -2.83 -2.76 10.50
CA PHE A 524 -3.00 -4.19 10.41
C PHE A 524 -2.34 -4.88 11.60
N ASN A 525 -2.98 -5.91 12.13
CA ASN A 525 -2.28 -6.90 12.93
C ASN A 525 -1.65 -7.92 11.99
N VAL A 526 -0.34 -8.11 12.11
CA VAL A 526 0.38 -9.22 11.47
C VAL A 526 0.30 -10.41 12.41
N LYS A 527 -0.35 -11.49 11.98
CA LYS A 527 -0.52 -12.70 12.78
C LYS A 527 0.31 -13.82 12.18
N GLN A 528 1.17 -14.40 12.99
CA GLN A 528 2.06 -15.49 12.61
C GLN A 528 1.85 -16.67 13.57
N THR A 529 1.74 -17.87 13.03
CA THR A 529 1.71 -19.14 13.77
C THR A 529 2.75 -20.09 13.20
N ALA A 530 2.82 -21.30 13.77
CA ALA A 530 3.66 -22.36 13.22
C ALA A 530 3.22 -22.80 11.80
N ASP A 531 1.99 -22.51 11.38
CA ASP A 531 1.39 -23.04 10.14
C ASP A 531 1.02 -21.94 9.12
N GLY A 532 1.35 -20.67 9.41
CA GLY A 532 1.09 -19.60 8.45
C GLY A 532 1.28 -18.18 8.98
N LEU A 533 1.08 -17.23 8.06
CA LEU A 533 1.22 -15.79 8.28
C LEU A 533 0.09 -15.06 7.54
N TRP A 534 -0.63 -14.18 8.23
CA TRP A 534 -1.71 -13.40 7.63
C TRP A 534 -1.87 -12.02 8.26
N LEU A 535 -2.54 -11.14 7.54
CA LEU A 535 -2.89 -9.79 7.99
C LEU A 535 -4.38 -9.71 8.31
N THR A 536 -4.72 -8.95 9.33
CA THR A 536 -6.10 -8.53 9.62
C THR A 536 -6.13 -7.02 9.80
N ALA A 537 -7.07 -6.33 9.16
CA ALA A 537 -7.20 -4.89 9.33
C ALA A 537 -7.84 -4.57 10.69
N ASN A 538 -7.35 -3.53 11.35
CA ASN A 538 -7.95 -2.99 12.56
C ASN A 538 -9.08 -2.01 12.20
N PRO A 539 -10.08 -1.82 13.10
CA PRO A 539 -11.07 -0.76 12.93
C PRO A 539 -10.40 0.61 12.75
N GLY A 540 -10.70 1.28 11.64
CA GLY A 540 -10.07 2.56 11.28
C GLY A 540 -10.79 3.81 11.79
N PHE A 541 -12.02 3.68 12.31
CA PHE A 541 -12.92 4.80 12.65
C PHE A 541 -13.45 4.74 14.09
N ASP A 542 -12.77 4.01 14.98
CA ASP A 542 -13.10 3.89 16.40
C ASP A 542 -12.82 5.18 17.20
N GLN A 543 -11.85 6.00 16.75
CA GLN A 543 -11.47 7.26 17.37
C GLN A 543 -12.44 8.41 17.01
N LEU A 544 -13.65 8.35 17.56
CA LEU A 544 -14.72 9.33 17.28
C LEU A 544 -14.30 10.79 17.54
N GLY A 545 -13.45 11.01 18.56
CA GLY A 545 -12.95 12.34 18.93
C GLY A 545 -12.12 13.02 17.85
N LEU A 546 -11.52 12.27 16.92
CA LEU A 546 -10.75 12.83 15.81
C LEU A 546 -11.60 13.70 14.87
N PHE A 547 -12.90 13.36 14.79
CA PHE A 547 -13.87 14.02 13.93
C PHE A 547 -14.78 14.99 14.71
N ALA A 548 -14.50 15.22 16.00
CA ALA A 548 -15.36 16.00 16.88
C ALA A 548 -14.93 17.47 17.00
N ASN A 549 -15.82 18.32 17.49
CA ASN A 549 -15.48 19.64 18.01
C ASN A 549 -16.42 20.01 19.18
N GLY A 550 -16.15 21.12 19.85
CA GLY A 550 -16.89 21.54 21.05
C GLY A 550 -18.36 21.91 20.78
N THR A 551 -18.71 22.29 19.55
CA THR A 551 -20.05 22.79 19.20
C THR A 551 -20.96 21.76 18.52
N SER A 552 -20.38 20.76 17.86
CA SER A 552 -21.08 19.78 17.01
C SER A 552 -20.98 18.34 17.54
N GLY A 553 -20.09 18.08 18.51
CA GLY A 553 -19.91 16.77 19.12
C GLY A 553 -19.23 15.75 18.19
N ASP A 554 -19.41 14.45 18.47
CA ASP A 554 -18.72 13.34 17.80
C ASP A 554 -19.54 12.65 16.68
N GLY A 555 -20.66 13.26 16.27
CA GLY A 555 -21.61 12.66 15.34
C GLY A 555 -21.03 12.26 13.99
N LEU A 556 -20.09 13.04 13.44
CA LEU A 556 -19.40 12.68 12.19
C LEU A 556 -18.58 11.39 12.34
N GLY A 557 -17.85 11.25 13.45
CA GLY A 557 -17.09 10.04 13.75
C GLY A 557 -18.00 8.81 13.82
N ARG A 558 -19.17 8.93 14.48
CA ARG A 558 -20.17 7.86 14.56
C ARG A 558 -20.74 7.48 13.21
N ALA A 559 -21.01 8.48 12.35
CA ALA A 559 -21.49 8.26 10.99
C ALA A 559 -20.44 7.52 10.15
N LEU A 560 -19.17 7.92 10.21
CA LEU A 560 -18.07 7.25 9.51
C LEU A 560 -17.81 5.83 10.03
N ALA A 561 -17.86 5.62 11.35
CA ALA A 561 -17.77 4.29 11.95
C ALA A 561 -18.91 3.39 11.47
N THR A 562 -20.15 3.89 11.49
CA THR A 562 -21.33 3.16 11.00
C THR A 562 -21.22 2.84 9.50
N ALA A 563 -20.77 3.80 8.68
CA ALA A 563 -20.54 3.58 7.25
C ALA A 563 -19.49 2.51 6.98
N SER A 564 -18.42 2.51 7.80
CA SER A 564 -17.37 1.50 7.75
C SER A 564 -17.92 0.11 8.14
N ASP A 565 -18.69 0.02 9.23
CA ASP A 565 -19.29 -1.24 9.67
C ASP A 565 -20.28 -1.81 8.65
N ARG A 566 -21.04 -0.96 7.96
CA ARG A 566 -21.96 -1.34 6.88
C ARG A 566 -21.28 -1.58 5.54
N GLN A 567 -19.99 -1.23 5.41
CA GLN A 567 -19.22 -1.24 4.17
C GLN A 567 -19.92 -0.48 3.02
N ASP A 568 -20.46 0.71 3.31
CA ASP A 568 -21.29 1.47 2.39
C ASP A 568 -20.58 1.78 1.06
N LYS A 569 -21.09 1.20 -0.04
CA LYS A 569 -20.48 1.32 -1.39
C LYS A 569 -20.30 2.77 -1.84
N GLY A 570 -21.27 3.63 -1.53
CA GLY A 570 -21.23 5.04 -1.87
C GLY A 570 -20.16 5.85 -1.14
N LEU A 571 -19.68 5.35 0.01
CA LEU A 571 -18.67 6.01 0.84
C LEU A 571 -17.28 5.35 0.77
N ARG A 572 -17.10 4.23 0.06
CA ARG A 572 -15.79 3.53 -0.04
C ARG A 572 -14.64 4.46 -0.42
N SER A 573 -14.84 5.35 -1.39
CA SER A 573 -13.79 6.30 -1.80
C SER A 573 -13.42 7.28 -0.68
N LEU A 574 -14.41 7.73 0.11
CA LEU A 574 -14.17 8.62 1.25
C LEU A 574 -13.46 7.85 2.38
N LEU A 575 -13.98 6.68 2.75
CA LEU A 575 -13.42 5.85 3.82
C LEU A 575 -11.97 5.42 3.50
N GLY A 576 -11.71 5.01 2.26
CA GLY A 576 -10.35 4.67 1.80
C GLY A 576 -9.41 5.87 1.80
N ALA A 577 -9.86 7.05 1.36
CA ALA A 577 -9.04 8.26 1.44
C ALA A 577 -8.68 8.63 2.88
N LEU A 578 -9.65 8.56 3.80
CA LEU A 578 -9.42 8.84 5.23
C LEU A 578 -8.54 7.78 5.89
N GLN A 579 -8.67 6.50 5.52
CA GLN A 579 -7.85 5.41 6.07
C GLN A 579 -6.35 5.61 5.83
N PHE A 580 -5.99 6.20 4.69
CA PHE A 580 -4.60 6.47 4.30
C PHE A 580 -4.13 7.89 4.64
N ALA A 581 -5.01 8.77 5.14
CA ALA A 581 -4.64 10.11 5.54
C ALA A 581 -3.96 10.13 6.92
N ASP A 582 -3.12 11.13 7.13
CA ASP A 582 -2.51 11.42 8.43
C ASP A 582 -3.60 11.91 9.40
N ARG A 583 -3.65 11.36 10.61
CA ARG A 583 -4.64 11.74 11.63
C ARG A 583 -4.62 13.24 11.94
N ASP A 584 -3.47 13.88 11.94
CA ASP A 584 -3.37 15.32 12.23
C ASP A 584 -4.02 16.14 11.11
N VAL A 585 -3.87 15.70 9.86
CA VAL A 585 -4.54 16.30 8.70
C VAL A 585 -6.05 16.06 8.77
N ILE A 586 -6.49 14.86 9.17
CA ILE A 586 -7.92 14.58 9.37
C ILE A 586 -8.52 15.50 10.44
N ALA A 587 -7.84 15.65 11.58
CA ALA A 587 -8.28 16.53 12.67
C ALA A 587 -8.42 17.98 12.19
N GLN A 588 -7.45 18.49 11.42
CA GLN A 588 -7.50 19.82 10.82
C GLN A 588 -8.66 19.97 9.82
N GLN A 589 -8.96 18.93 9.05
CA GLN A 589 -10.04 18.95 8.05
C GLN A 589 -11.39 18.50 8.59
N ALA A 590 -11.52 18.16 9.87
CA ALA A 590 -12.75 17.66 10.46
C ALA A 590 -13.93 18.64 10.29
N GLY A 591 -13.68 19.94 10.42
CA GLY A 591 -14.70 20.97 10.19
C GLY A 591 -15.16 21.06 8.72
N ALA A 592 -14.23 20.85 7.78
CA ALA A 592 -14.56 20.76 6.36
C ALA A 592 -15.38 19.48 6.07
N LEU A 593 -15.02 18.33 6.67
CA LEU A 593 -15.76 17.07 6.55
C LEU A 593 -17.18 17.14 7.14
N ARG A 594 -17.38 17.90 8.24
CA ARG A 594 -18.70 18.16 8.83
C ARG A 594 -19.53 19.17 8.04
N GLY A 595 -18.89 20.10 7.35
CA GLY A 595 -19.54 21.21 6.66
C GLY A 595 -19.86 22.41 7.57
N ASP A 596 -19.07 22.61 8.64
CA ASP A 596 -19.29 23.68 9.64
C ASP A 596 -19.40 25.08 9.00
N ALA A 597 -18.66 25.32 7.92
CA ALA A 597 -18.65 26.60 7.22
C ALA A 597 -20.01 26.98 6.59
N HIS A 598 -20.86 26.02 6.22
CA HIS A 598 -22.24 26.31 5.80
C HIS A 598 -23.08 26.89 6.95
N ALA A 599 -22.81 26.47 8.19
CA ALA A 599 -23.42 27.04 9.38
C ALA A 599 -22.87 28.45 9.67
N SER A 600 -21.55 28.66 9.57
CA SER A 600 -20.95 30.00 9.73
C SER A 600 -21.44 31.00 8.66
N LEU A 601 -21.62 30.55 7.41
CA LEU A 601 -22.20 31.37 6.34
C LEU A 601 -23.62 31.83 6.67
N ARG A 602 -24.41 30.98 7.32
CA ARG A 602 -25.76 31.33 7.78
C ARG A 602 -25.76 32.42 8.85
N LEU A 603 -24.75 32.50 9.71
CA LEU A 603 -24.56 33.66 10.59
C LEU A 603 -24.21 34.93 9.78
N ALA A 604 -23.35 34.82 8.76
CA ALA A 604 -22.99 35.95 7.90
C ALA A 604 -24.18 36.50 7.09
N ASP A 605 -25.18 35.68 6.75
CA ASP A 605 -26.44 36.15 6.13
C ASP A 605 -27.10 37.25 6.99
N THR A 606 -27.05 37.15 8.32
CA THR A 606 -27.61 38.17 9.22
C THR A 606 -26.85 39.50 9.15
N ALA A 607 -25.53 39.46 8.94
CA ALA A 607 -24.70 40.65 8.73
C ALA A 607 -25.03 41.34 7.40
N LEU A 608 -25.28 40.57 6.33
CA LEU A 608 -25.75 41.08 5.04
C LEU A 608 -27.10 41.79 5.16
N VAL A 609 -28.09 41.11 5.77
CA VAL A 609 -29.43 41.68 6.01
C VAL A 609 -29.33 42.93 6.89
N GLY A 610 -28.55 42.90 7.97
CA GLY A 610 -28.32 44.03 8.86
C GLY A 610 -27.64 45.22 8.18
N SER A 611 -26.70 44.97 7.27
CA SER A 611 -25.99 46.03 6.52
C SER A 611 -26.95 46.83 5.63
N ILE A 612 -27.85 46.16 4.91
CA ILE A 612 -28.87 46.81 4.09
C ILE A 612 -29.82 47.63 5.00
N GLY A 613 -30.24 47.06 6.14
CA GLY A 613 -31.10 47.74 7.11
C GLY A 613 -30.44 48.99 7.71
N ASN A 614 -29.14 48.94 7.99
CA ASN A 614 -28.37 50.09 8.45
C ASN A 614 -28.39 51.22 7.41
N VAL A 615 -28.30 50.94 6.11
CA VAL A 615 -28.37 52.00 5.07
C VAL A 615 -29.69 52.77 5.15
N VAL A 616 -30.81 52.07 5.28
CA VAL A 616 -32.15 52.68 5.43
C VAL A 616 -32.24 53.48 6.72
N GLN A 617 -31.77 52.92 7.84
CA GLN A 617 -31.77 53.59 9.14
C GLN A 617 -30.90 54.86 9.13
N GLN A 618 -29.74 54.82 8.47
CA GLN A 618 -28.85 55.97 8.35
C GLN A 618 -29.46 57.06 7.44
N HIS A 619 -30.19 56.68 6.39
CA HIS A 619 -30.97 57.63 5.58
C HIS A 619 -32.06 58.33 6.42
N GLN A 620 -32.86 57.56 7.16
CA GLN A 620 -33.88 58.12 8.06
C GLN A 620 -33.27 59.12 9.06
N SER A 621 -32.11 58.79 9.64
CA SER A 621 -31.38 59.67 10.56
C SER A 621 -30.83 60.94 9.89
N ALA A 622 -30.28 60.81 8.68
CA ALA A 622 -29.79 61.95 7.89
C ALA A 622 -30.93 62.92 7.52
N MET A 623 -32.11 62.40 7.13
CA MET A 623 -33.29 63.22 6.85
C MET A 623 -33.74 64.06 8.05
N ARG A 624 -33.60 63.56 9.28
CA ARG A 624 -33.97 64.27 10.51
C ARG A 624 -32.98 65.37 10.89
N SER A 625 -31.74 65.31 10.38
CA SER A 625 -30.63 66.15 10.82
C SER A 625 -30.20 67.22 9.78
N GLY A 626 -30.85 67.29 8.61
CA GLY A 626 -30.50 68.23 7.53
C GLY A 626 -31.54 69.31 7.21
N GLY A 627 -31.19 70.58 7.47
CA GLY A 627 -31.73 71.78 6.80
C GLY A 627 -30.78 72.30 5.70
N ASP A 628 -31.26 73.14 4.77
CA ASP A 628 -30.64 73.66 3.49
C ASP A 628 -29.31 74.44 3.68
N ALA A 629 -28.30 74.56 2.78
CA ALA A 629 -28.04 74.24 1.36
C ALA A 629 -26.51 74.10 1.05
N ASP A 630 -26.16 74.08 -0.26
CA ASP A 630 -24.92 74.09 -1.10
C ASP A 630 -23.46 73.98 -0.60
N GLY A 631 -22.56 73.35 -1.40
CA GLY A 631 -21.15 73.78 -1.48
C GLY A 631 -19.95 72.86 -1.17
N LEU A 632 -19.97 71.52 -1.29
CA LEU A 632 -18.72 70.72 -1.05
C LEU A 632 -18.58 69.39 -1.82
N ALA A 633 -19.17 69.30 -3.01
CA ALA A 633 -19.22 68.04 -3.78
C ALA A 633 -17.95 67.72 -4.61
N SER A 634 -17.09 68.69 -4.93
CA SER A 634 -16.04 68.48 -5.94
C SER A 634 -14.73 67.89 -5.42
N GLN A 635 -14.37 68.07 -4.15
CA GLN A 635 -13.12 67.53 -3.59
C GLN A 635 -13.27 66.15 -2.93
N VAL A 636 -14.46 65.81 -2.43
CA VAL A 636 -14.71 64.47 -1.84
C VAL A 636 -14.87 63.42 -2.93
N ALA A 637 -15.47 63.77 -4.08
CA ALA A 637 -15.59 62.85 -5.22
C ALA A 637 -14.23 62.47 -5.84
N GLN A 638 -13.24 63.36 -5.79
CA GLN A 638 -11.90 63.13 -6.38
C GLN A 638 -10.92 62.41 -5.44
N SER A 639 -11.11 62.44 -4.13
CA SER A 639 -10.26 61.69 -3.19
C SER A 639 -10.66 60.21 -3.07
N VAL A 640 -11.94 59.90 -3.32
CA VAL A 640 -12.53 58.56 -3.16
C VAL A 640 -12.24 57.61 -4.34
N SER A 641 -11.84 58.13 -5.51
CA SER A 641 -11.44 57.33 -6.68
C SER A 641 -10.06 56.65 -6.56
N SER A 642 -9.35 56.85 -5.45
CA SER A 642 -8.00 56.29 -5.23
C SER A 642 -7.94 55.13 -4.21
N GLN A 643 -9.07 54.66 -3.68
CA GLN A 643 -9.07 53.55 -2.71
C GLN A 643 -9.01 52.16 -3.37
N PRO A 644 -8.08 51.26 -2.96
CA PRO A 644 -7.84 49.97 -3.61
C PRO A 644 -9.00 48.96 -3.59
N GLY A 645 -9.98 49.13 -2.69
CA GLY A 645 -11.01 48.12 -2.40
C GLY A 645 -12.22 48.08 -3.35
N MET A 646 -12.43 49.09 -4.20
CA MET A 646 -13.59 49.16 -5.10
C MET A 646 -13.35 48.58 -6.51
N ARG A 647 -12.17 48.02 -6.80
CA ARG A 647 -11.80 47.52 -8.14
C ARG A 647 -12.43 46.21 -8.60
N HIS A 648 -13.13 45.47 -7.73
CA HIS A 648 -13.53 44.08 -8.03
C HIS A 648 -15.04 43.86 -8.24
N GLY A 649 -15.90 44.87 -8.03
CA GLY A 649 -17.34 44.77 -8.31
C GLY A 649 -17.71 45.12 -9.75
N ARG A 650 -17.87 44.12 -10.63
CA ARG A 650 -18.26 44.34 -12.04
C ARG A 650 -19.59 45.08 -12.20
N LEU A 651 -20.52 44.93 -11.25
CA LEU A 651 -21.82 45.63 -11.24
C LEU A 651 -21.70 47.12 -10.91
N PHE A 652 -20.81 47.48 -9.96
CA PHE A 652 -20.64 48.86 -9.50
C PHE A 652 -20.04 49.74 -10.61
N ASN A 653 -19.07 49.21 -11.38
CA ASN A 653 -18.50 49.91 -12.54
C ASN A 653 -19.50 50.09 -13.69
N GLN A 654 -20.45 49.17 -13.88
CA GLN A 654 -21.45 49.27 -14.95
C GLN A 654 -22.57 50.25 -14.61
N LEU A 655 -22.99 50.33 -13.34
CA LEU A 655 -24.04 51.25 -12.90
C LEU A 655 -23.52 52.66 -12.60
N ALA A 656 -22.29 52.80 -12.06
CA ALA A 656 -21.68 54.10 -11.80
C ALA A 656 -21.38 54.90 -13.09
N MET A 657 -21.23 54.23 -14.24
CA MET A 657 -21.05 54.89 -15.54
C MET A 657 -22.38 55.31 -16.21
N HIS A 658 -23.52 54.72 -15.83
CA HIS A 658 -24.83 55.05 -16.40
C HIS A 658 -25.69 55.99 -15.53
N LEU A 659 -25.33 56.22 -14.27
CA LEU A 659 -26.00 57.20 -13.39
C LEU A 659 -25.57 58.66 -13.65
N VAL A 660 -24.71 58.91 -14.64
CA VAL A 660 -24.17 60.25 -14.98
C VAL A 660 -24.73 60.81 -16.30
N GLU A 661 -25.66 60.12 -16.97
CA GLU A 661 -26.40 60.71 -18.10
C GLU A 661 -27.75 61.29 -17.63
N PRO A 662 -27.95 62.62 -17.65
CA PRO A 662 -29.25 63.19 -17.37
C PRO A 662 -30.19 62.89 -18.54
N ALA A 663 -31.26 62.13 -18.28
CA ALA A 663 -32.34 61.95 -19.25
C ALA A 663 -33.12 63.27 -19.42
N PRO A 664 -33.28 63.80 -20.65
CA PRO A 664 -34.17 64.93 -20.92
C PRO A 664 -35.59 64.41 -21.11
N GLY A 665 -36.53 64.85 -20.29
CA GLY A 665 -37.92 64.42 -20.41
C GLY A 665 -38.84 65.13 -19.43
N SER A 666 -39.32 66.30 -19.85
CA SER A 666 -40.38 67.07 -19.21
C SER A 666 -41.67 66.28 -19.02
N VAL A 667 -42.26 66.34 -17.82
CA VAL A 667 -43.72 66.25 -17.65
C VAL A 667 -44.15 67.41 -16.76
N ALA A 668 -44.95 68.30 -17.35
CA ALA A 668 -45.54 69.46 -16.71
C ALA A 668 -46.89 69.10 -16.07
N GLY A 669 -47.01 69.43 -14.77
CA GLY A 669 -48.14 70.16 -14.19
C GLY A 669 -49.44 69.42 -13.84
N SER A 670 -49.76 69.40 -12.54
CA SER A 670 -50.94 70.07 -11.99
C SER A 670 -50.85 70.13 -10.46
N GLY A 671 -51.01 71.34 -9.90
CA GLY A 671 -50.80 71.62 -8.49
C GLY A 671 -51.84 71.00 -7.57
N ASP A 672 -51.34 70.52 -6.43
CA ASP A 672 -52.12 70.42 -5.20
C ASP A 672 -51.17 70.70 -4.02
N ALA A 673 -51.68 71.37 -3.00
CA ALA A 673 -50.89 71.84 -1.87
C ALA A 673 -50.26 70.68 -1.07
N GLY A 674 -48.94 70.75 -0.85
CA GLY A 674 -48.33 70.30 0.40
C GLY A 674 -47.75 68.88 0.49
N ARG A 675 -47.23 68.27 -0.58
CA ARG A 675 -46.44 67.03 -0.47
C ARG A 675 -45.06 67.19 -1.09
N SER A 676 -44.02 67.05 -0.27
CA SER A 676 -42.63 67.05 -0.74
C SER A 676 -42.17 65.62 -0.98
N HIS A 677 -41.66 65.35 -2.18
CA HIS A 677 -41.20 64.04 -2.62
C HIS A 677 -39.66 64.01 -2.67
N GLY A 678 -39.06 62.93 -2.19
CA GLY A 678 -37.62 62.71 -2.18
C GLY A 678 -37.26 61.39 -2.85
N ILE A 679 -36.16 61.37 -3.61
CA ILE A 679 -35.50 60.15 -4.10
C ILE A 679 -34.09 60.13 -3.55
N TRP A 680 -33.61 58.97 -3.15
CA TRP A 680 -32.25 58.81 -2.64
C TRP A 680 -31.63 57.50 -3.13
N ALA A 681 -30.30 57.50 -3.20
CA ALA A 681 -29.51 56.33 -3.50
C ALA A 681 -28.27 56.31 -2.61
N ARG A 682 -27.94 55.15 -2.05
CA ARG A 682 -26.79 54.93 -1.18
C ARG A 682 -26.02 53.68 -1.58
N GLY A 683 -24.74 53.84 -1.90
CA GLY A 683 -23.80 52.74 -2.01
C GLY A 683 -23.20 52.43 -0.64
N PHE A 684 -22.96 51.15 -0.36
CA PHE A 684 -22.31 50.73 0.87
C PHE A 684 -21.32 49.60 0.62
N ALA A 685 -20.29 49.55 1.47
CA ALA A 685 -19.34 48.45 1.53
C ALA A 685 -19.00 48.19 2.99
N SER A 686 -18.89 46.91 3.36
CA SER A 686 -18.48 46.52 4.71
C SER A 686 -17.60 45.29 4.67
N HIS A 687 -16.72 45.20 5.66
CA HIS A 687 -15.87 44.06 5.90
C HIS A 687 -16.08 43.59 7.34
N GLY A 688 -16.24 42.29 7.52
CA GLY A 688 -16.44 41.69 8.82
C GLY A 688 -15.76 40.34 8.94
N ARG A 689 -15.61 39.92 10.19
CA ARG A 689 -15.08 38.60 10.55
C ARG A 689 -15.89 38.01 11.70
N ILE A 690 -16.07 36.70 11.62
CA ILE A 690 -16.50 35.83 12.70
C ILE A 690 -15.24 35.07 13.15
N ASP A 691 -14.87 35.23 14.41
CA ASP A 691 -13.66 34.63 14.96
C ASP A 691 -13.82 33.10 15.05
N ALA A 692 -12.71 32.36 15.06
CA ALA A 692 -12.75 30.90 15.26
C ALA A 692 -13.10 30.60 16.72
N ASP A 693 -13.98 29.64 16.97
CA ASP A 693 -14.37 29.24 18.32
C ASP A 693 -14.86 27.78 18.35
N GLY A 694 -14.67 27.08 19.48
CA GLY A 694 -15.19 25.73 19.72
C GLY A 694 -14.75 24.67 18.71
N GLY A 695 -13.62 24.87 18.01
CA GLY A 695 -13.13 23.99 16.93
C GLY A 695 -13.87 24.17 15.59
N VAL A 696 -14.51 25.33 15.39
CA VAL A 696 -15.07 25.78 14.11
C VAL A 696 -14.19 26.87 13.52
N ALA A 697 -13.85 26.72 12.24
CA ALA A 697 -13.08 27.65 11.44
C ALA A 697 -13.70 29.06 11.40
N GLY A 698 -12.90 30.10 11.66
CA GLY A 698 -13.34 31.49 11.50
C GLY A 698 -13.78 31.82 10.06
N LEU A 699 -14.63 32.83 9.89
CA LEU A 699 -15.15 33.25 8.58
C LEU A 699 -15.00 34.75 8.37
N SER A 700 -14.33 35.14 7.29
CA SER A 700 -14.30 36.53 6.82
C SER A 700 -15.38 36.75 5.76
N HIS A 701 -16.00 37.93 5.76
CA HIS A 701 -16.98 38.32 4.76
C HIS A 701 -16.79 39.78 4.34
N THR A 702 -17.05 40.04 3.07
CA THR A 702 -17.07 41.39 2.50
C THR A 702 -18.40 41.57 1.80
N ILE A 703 -19.12 42.62 2.17
CA ILE A 703 -20.45 42.94 1.65
C ILE A 703 -20.34 44.24 0.86
N GLY A 704 -20.96 44.32 -0.30
CA GLY A 704 -21.10 45.55 -1.07
C GLY A 704 -22.46 45.61 -1.75
N GLY A 705 -23.05 46.79 -1.83
CA GLY A 705 -24.37 46.93 -2.45
C GLY A 705 -24.82 48.36 -2.65
N ILE A 706 -26.01 48.49 -3.23
CA ILE A 706 -26.68 49.75 -3.48
C ILE A 706 -28.11 49.64 -2.97
N VAL A 707 -28.57 50.68 -2.29
CA VAL A 707 -29.96 50.87 -1.87
C VAL A 707 -30.51 52.10 -2.55
N ILE A 708 -31.67 51.99 -3.16
CA ILE A 708 -32.41 53.09 -3.77
C ILE A 708 -33.75 53.19 -3.05
N GLY A 709 -34.17 54.41 -2.71
CA GLY A 709 -35.46 54.62 -2.09
C GLY A 709 -36.12 55.91 -2.50
N ALA A 710 -37.40 56.00 -2.17
CA ALA A 710 -38.22 57.18 -2.36
C ALA A 710 -39.08 57.39 -1.12
N ASP A 711 -39.23 58.64 -0.71
CA ASP A 711 -40.05 59.02 0.42
C ASP A 711 -40.92 60.25 0.14
N THR A 712 -42.02 60.35 0.88
CA THR A 712 -42.91 61.50 0.87
C THR A 712 -43.17 61.96 2.30
N ARG A 713 -43.22 63.28 2.49
CA ARG A 713 -43.65 63.88 3.75
C ARG A 713 -45.15 64.15 3.73
N VAL A 714 -45.82 63.89 4.86
CA VAL A 714 -47.25 64.11 5.10
C VAL A 714 -47.46 64.67 6.51
N ALA A 715 -48.68 65.13 6.80
CA ALA A 715 -49.07 65.70 8.10
C ALA A 715 -48.17 66.87 8.55
N ASP A 716 -48.11 67.95 7.75
CA ASP A 716 -47.26 69.13 7.97
C ASP A 716 -45.78 68.79 8.18
N ASP A 717 -45.24 67.93 7.31
CA ASP A 717 -43.87 67.41 7.39
C ASP A 717 -43.53 66.61 8.67
N ARG A 718 -44.52 66.26 9.51
CA ARG A 718 -44.29 65.50 10.75
C ARG A 718 -44.13 64.00 10.51
N VAL A 719 -44.68 63.45 9.43
CA VAL A 719 -44.60 62.02 9.10
C VAL A 719 -43.96 61.82 7.73
N THR A 720 -42.95 60.96 7.65
CA THR A 720 -42.32 60.52 6.41
C THR A 720 -42.67 59.06 6.16
N LEU A 721 -43.14 58.75 4.96
CA LEU A 721 -43.37 57.39 4.49
C LEU A 721 -42.46 57.13 3.30
N GLY A 722 -41.78 55.99 3.28
CA GLY A 722 -40.89 55.65 2.18
C GLY A 722 -40.79 54.17 1.89
N VAL A 723 -40.25 53.89 0.71
CA VAL A 723 -39.98 52.55 0.20
C VAL A 723 -38.54 52.47 -0.27
N SER A 724 -37.95 51.29 -0.17
CA SER A 724 -36.58 51.03 -0.61
C SER A 724 -36.46 49.69 -1.33
N VAL A 725 -35.58 49.65 -2.32
CA VAL A 725 -35.10 48.42 -2.96
C VAL A 725 -33.58 48.38 -2.86
N ALA A 726 -33.00 47.20 -2.66
CA ALA A 726 -31.57 47.04 -2.63
C ALA A 726 -31.09 45.80 -3.39
N ALA A 727 -29.89 45.92 -3.95
CA ALA A 727 -29.12 44.81 -4.49
C ALA A 727 -27.75 44.80 -3.81
N ALA A 728 -27.38 43.66 -3.24
CA ALA A 728 -26.11 43.49 -2.55
C ALA A 728 -25.49 42.12 -2.82
N ASP A 729 -24.17 42.09 -2.76
CA ASP A 729 -23.36 40.89 -2.87
C ASP A 729 -22.51 40.74 -1.60
N MET A 730 -22.35 39.50 -1.14
CA MET A 730 -21.44 39.13 -0.06
C MET A 730 -20.51 38.02 -0.53
N SER A 731 -19.21 38.25 -0.48
CA SER A 731 -18.19 37.22 -0.67
C SER A 731 -17.65 36.77 0.69
N THR A 732 -17.57 35.47 0.92
CA THR A 732 -17.11 34.86 2.17
C THR A 732 -15.95 33.91 1.94
N LYS A 733 -15.03 33.85 2.90
CA LYS A 733 -13.86 32.97 2.87
C LYS A 733 -13.51 32.52 4.27
N ALA A 734 -13.25 31.23 4.45
CA ALA A 734 -12.76 30.69 5.71
C ALA A 734 -11.35 31.23 6.04
N SER A 735 -11.15 31.57 7.31
CA SER A 735 -9.97 32.28 7.81
C SER A 735 -8.78 31.37 8.12
N ASP A 736 -9.02 30.06 8.24
CA ASP A 736 -8.05 29.03 8.64
C ASP A 736 -7.45 28.24 7.47
N GLY A 737 -7.85 28.56 6.23
CA GLY A 737 -7.41 27.83 5.04
C GLY A 737 -8.19 26.54 4.77
N SER A 738 -9.31 26.26 5.46
CA SER A 738 -10.21 25.10 5.25
C SER A 738 -10.94 25.04 3.90
N GLY A 739 -10.48 25.79 2.89
CA GLY A 739 -10.91 25.64 1.51
C GLY A 739 -12.36 26.05 1.22
N PHE A 740 -13.03 26.74 2.15
CA PHE A 740 -14.40 27.20 1.96
C PHE A 740 -14.48 28.63 1.41
N THR A 741 -15.32 28.80 0.39
CA THR A 741 -15.73 30.10 -0.17
C THR A 741 -17.23 30.10 -0.44
N GLY A 742 -17.87 31.25 -0.26
CA GLY A 742 -19.30 31.40 -0.55
C GLY A 742 -19.64 32.77 -1.06
N ASP A 743 -20.43 32.84 -2.12
CA ASP A 743 -20.95 34.05 -2.71
C ASP A 743 -22.47 34.11 -2.46
N VAL A 744 -22.96 35.20 -1.86
CA VAL A 744 -24.37 35.40 -1.54
C VAL A 744 -24.88 36.66 -2.23
N ARG A 745 -25.93 36.52 -3.03
CA ARG A 745 -26.64 37.63 -3.67
C ARG A 745 -27.92 37.92 -2.92
N ALA A 746 -28.14 39.19 -2.59
CA ALA A 746 -29.33 39.67 -1.89
C ALA A 746 -30.12 40.64 -2.76
N LEU A 747 -31.44 40.42 -2.83
CA LEU A 747 -32.42 41.38 -3.33
C LEU A 747 -33.39 41.71 -2.20
N ASP A 748 -33.44 42.99 -1.81
CA ASP A 748 -34.24 43.45 -0.67
C ASP A 748 -35.31 44.45 -1.13
N VAL A 749 -36.49 44.36 -0.54
CA VAL A 749 -37.57 45.34 -0.68
C VAL A 749 -38.12 45.67 0.69
N GLY A 750 -38.33 46.96 0.95
CA GLY A 750 -38.69 47.45 2.27
C GLY A 750 -39.59 48.67 2.25
N GLY A 751 -40.34 48.83 3.33
CA GLY A 751 -41.08 50.04 3.66
C GLY A 751 -40.59 50.61 4.98
N TYR A 752 -40.56 51.93 5.09
CA TYR A 752 -40.15 52.62 6.31
C TYR A 752 -41.04 53.83 6.60
N LEU A 753 -41.15 54.15 7.88
CA LEU A 753 -41.87 55.31 8.39
C LEU A 753 -41.04 56.03 9.43
N ASP A 754 -41.17 57.35 9.47
CA ASP A 754 -40.59 58.22 10.49
C ASP A 754 -41.63 59.25 10.93
N ALA A 755 -41.96 59.29 12.22
CA ALA A 755 -42.95 60.19 12.80
C ALA A 755 -42.31 61.06 13.88
N THR A 756 -42.29 62.37 13.66
CA THR A 756 -41.73 63.37 14.57
C THR A 756 -42.83 64.05 15.38
N TYR A 757 -42.52 64.36 16.64
CA TYR A 757 -43.42 65.08 17.55
C TYR A 757 -42.61 66.03 18.44
N ALA A 758 -43.29 66.88 19.22
CA ALA A 758 -42.66 68.01 19.93
C ALA A 758 -41.47 67.65 20.84
N ARG A 759 -41.36 66.40 21.33
CA ARG A 759 -40.31 65.97 22.25
C ARG A 759 -39.47 64.80 21.72
N GLY A 760 -39.64 64.39 20.46
CA GLY A 760 -38.98 63.17 19.98
C GLY A 760 -39.42 62.68 18.60
N TYR A 761 -39.05 61.43 18.28
CA TYR A 761 -39.48 60.74 17.07
C TYR A 761 -39.69 59.23 17.30
N LEU A 762 -40.48 58.62 16.43
CA LEU A 762 -40.67 57.18 16.29
C LEU A 762 -40.32 56.78 14.84
N SER A 763 -39.42 55.82 14.68
CA SER A 763 -38.98 55.29 13.40
C SER A 763 -39.28 53.80 13.33
N ALA A 764 -39.83 53.32 12.22
CA ALA A 764 -39.99 51.90 11.97
C ALA A 764 -39.68 51.53 10.52
N ALA A 765 -39.18 50.32 10.31
CA ALA A 765 -38.92 49.77 8.98
C ALA A 765 -39.22 48.26 8.98
N VAL A 766 -39.76 47.76 7.87
CA VAL A 766 -39.99 46.33 7.62
C VAL A 766 -39.46 46.01 6.22
N ARG A 767 -38.72 44.91 6.09
CA ARG A 767 -38.04 44.53 4.86
C ARG A 767 -38.09 43.02 4.64
N TYR A 768 -38.13 42.64 3.36
CA TYR A 768 -38.01 41.27 2.88
C TYR A 768 -36.80 41.16 1.97
N THR A 769 -35.95 40.14 2.21
CA THR A 769 -34.72 39.90 1.44
C THR A 769 -34.73 38.48 0.84
N ASP A 770 -34.63 38.35 -0.48
CA ASP A 770 -34.30 37.08 -1.17
C ASP A 770 -32.78 36.90 -1.18
N LEU A 771 -32.30 35.73 -0.77
CA LEU A 771 -30.87 35.41 -0.69
C LEU A 771 -30.55 34.17 -1.54
N ARG A 772 -29.53 34.28 -2.39
CA ARG A 772 -29.06 33.20 -3.27
C ARG A 772 -27.59 32.90 -3.02
N HIS A 773 -27.29 31.67 -2.69
CA HIS A 773 -25.97 31.19 -2.29
C HIS A 773 -25.33 30.34 -3.40
N ASP A 774 -24.05 30.57 -3.66
CA ASP A 774 -23.16 29.70 -4.44
C ASP A 774 -21.92 29.43 -3.58
N THR A 775 -21.76 28.19 -3.12
CA THR A 775 -20.69 27.81 -2.18
C THR A 775 -19.75 26.79 -2.79
N ARG A 776 -18.48 26.84 -2.38
CA ARG A 776 -17.45 25.87 -2.72
C ARG A 776 -16.69 25.46 -1.47
N ARG A 777 -16.51 24.16 -1.27
CA ARG A 777 -15.78 23.56 -0.16
C ARG A 777 -14.77 22.56 -0.69
N SER A 778 -13.53 22.61 -0.23
CA SER A 778 -12.50 21.61 -0.56
C SER A 778 -11.91 21.00 0.70
N ILE A 779 -11.58 19.71 0.65
CA ILE A 779 -10.90 19.00 1.74
C ILE A 779 -9.41 18.90 1.36
N GLY A 780 -8.58 19.71 2.02
CA GLY A 780 -7.16 19.82 1.70
C GLY A 780 -6.31 18.71 2.33
N GLY A 781 -5.15 18.40 1.74
CA GLY A 781 -4.16 17.49 2.33
C GLY A 781 -4.53 16.00 2.35
N ILE A 782 -5.69 15.61 1.81
CA ILE A 782 -6.13 14.22 1.74
C ILE A 782 -6.30 13.79 0.28
N ASP A 783 -5.48 12.82 -0.14
CA ASP A 783 -5.48 12.26 -1.49
C ASP A 783 -6.84 11.69 -1.89
N GLY A 784 -7.41 12.21 -2.99
CA GLY A 784 -8.71 11.81 -3.51
C GLY A 784 -9.87 12.69 -3.07
N LEU A 785 -9.66 13.64 -2.14
CA LEU A 785 -10.71 14.54 -1.63
C LEU A 785 -10.51 16.01 -2.00
N GLN A 786 -9.49 16.35 -2.80
CA GLN A 786 -9.13 17.73 -3.10
C GLN A 786 -10.09 18.42 -4.09
N GLN A 787 -10.95 17.67 -4.77
CA GLN A 787 -11.91 18.25 -5.72
C GLN A 787 -12.91 19.16 -4.99
N PRO A 788 -13.16 20.39 -5.49
CA PRO A 788 -14.07 21.32 -4.83
C PRO A 788 -15.53 20.87 -4.99
N LEU A 789 -16.21 20.71 -3.85
CA LEU A 789 -17.62 20.38 -3.72
C LEU A 789 -18.45 21.66 -3.76
N ARG A 790 -19.51 21.70 -4.56
CA ARG A 790 -20.26 22.95 -4.85
C ARG A 790 -21.74 22.81 -4.54
N ALA A 791 -22.32 23.79 -3.86
CA ALA A 791 -23.76 23.85 -3.65
C ALA A 791 -24.34 25.19 -4.12
N LYS A 792 -25.56 25.14 -4.66
CA LYS A 792 -26.39 26.32 -4.95
C LYS A 792 -27.73 26.16 -4.27
N TYR A 793 -28.13 27.17 -3.51
CA TYR A 793 -29.40 27.16 -2.79
C TYR A 793 -29.89 28.60 -2.57
N SER A 794 -31.13 28.75 -2.12
CA SER A 794 -31.73 30.04 -1.79
C SER A 794 -32.46 29.96 -0.46
N ASN A 795 -32.53 31.08 0.23
CA ASN A 795 -33.38 31.30 1.39
C ASN A 795 -33.90 32.74 1.37
N ASP A 796 -34.73 33.08 2.35
CA ASP A 796 -35.28 34.43 2.47
C ASP A 796 -35.17 34.93 3.92
N ALA A 797 -35.25 36.25 4.08
CA ALA A 797 -35.22 36.90 5.37
C ALA A 797 -36.32 37.95 5.50
N ILE A 798 -36.94 38.02 6.68
CA ILE A 798 -37.79 39.13 7.09
C ILE A 798 -37.07 39.87 8.20
N SER A 799 -36.97 41.20 8.08
CA SER A 799 -36.41 42.04 9.12
C SER A 799 -37.31 43.22 9.44
N ALA A 800 -37.36 43.60 10.71
CA ALA A 800 -38.08 44.76 11.18
C ALA A 800 -37.26 45.52 12.21
N ARG A 801 -37.31 46.84 12.18
CA ARG A 801 -36.68 47.72 13.17
C ARG A 801 -37.72 48.69 13.69
N VAL A 802 -37.74 48.90 15.01
CA VAL A 802 -38.53 49.94 15.66
C VAL A 802 -37.64 50.69 16.65
N GLU A 803 -37.70 52.01 16.60
CA GLU A 803 -36.89 52.87 17.44
C GLU A 803 -37.66 54.12 17.85
N HIS A 804 -37.52 54.48 19.12
CA HIS A 804 -38.05 55.72 19.66
C HIS A 804 -36.93 56.55 20.28
N ALA A 805 -37.01 57.88 20.14
CA ALA A 805 -36.02 58.79 20.71
C ALA A 805 -36.66 60.05 21.27
N PHE A 806 -36.12 60.54 22.39
CA PHE A 806 -36.41 61.88 22.90
C PHE A 806 -35.41 62.87 22.32
N SER A 807 -35.81 64.10 22.00
CA SER A 807 -34.91 65.11 21.42
C SER A 807 -34.74 66.30 22.35
N PHE A 808 -33.48 66.63 22.67
CA PHE A 808 -33.10 67.76 23.51
C PHE A 808 -32.11 68.66 22.77
N THR A 809 -32.46 69.92 22.56
CA THR A 809 -31.58 70.90 21.92
C THR A 809 -30.94 71.79 22.99
N THR A 810 -29.61 71.80 23.04
CA THR A 810 -28.85 72.68 23.94
C THR A 810 -28.86 74.13 23.43
N GLY A 811 -28.63 75.11 24.32
CA GLY A 811 -28.53 76.53 23.93
C GLY A 811 -27.41 76.86 22.93
N LYS A 812 -26.49 75.92 22.65
CA LYS A 812 -25.43 76.04 21.63
C LYS A 812 -25.73 75.27 20.33
N GLY A 813 -26.97 74.85 20.13
CA GLY A 813 -27.45 74.18 18.91
C GLY A 813 -27.03 72.71 18.74
N LEU A 814 -26.45 72.09 19.77
CA LEU A 814 -26.22 70.62 19.79
C LEU A 814 -27.54 69.92 20.13
N VAL A 815 -27.93 68.94 19.33
CA VAL A 815 -29.10 68.08 19.56
C VAL A 815 -28.63 66.74 20.16
N ILE A 816 -29.24 66.38 21.28
CA ILE A 816 -28.98 65.16 22.04
C ILE A 816 -30.24 64.29 21.99
N GLN A 817 -30.09 63.05 21.52
CA GLN A 817 -31.19 62.11 21.33
C GLN A 817 -30.94 60.78 22.04
N PRO A 818 -31.42 60.60 23.28
CA PRO A 818 -31.50 59.28 23.91
C PRO A 818 -32.48 58.39 23.13
N LEU A 819 -32.02 57.21 22.73
CA LEU A 819 -32.78 56.21 21.97
C LEU A 819 -33.28 55.14 22.94
N LEU A 820 -34.59 55.05 23.14
CA LEU A 820 -35.20 54.08 24.05
C LEU A 820 -36.71 53.87 23.72
N PRO A 821 -37.14 52.63 23.38
CA PRO A 821 -36.32 51.45 23.07
C PRO A 821 -35.76 51.47 21.63
N VAL A 822 -34.72 50.68 21.41
CA VAL A 822 -34.25 50.26 20.08
C VAL A 822 -34.46 48.76 19.95
N VAL A 823 -35.29 48.35 18.99
CA VAL A 823 -35.65 46.94 18.76
C VAL A 823 -35.36 46.56 17.32
N ASP A 824 -34.55 45.52 17.12
CA ASP A 824 -34.35 44.88 15.83
C ASP A 824 -34.85 43.43 15.88
N TYR A 825 -35.54 43.04 14.81
CA TYR A 825 -36.01 41.69 14.57
C TYR A 825 -35.50 41.24 13.21
N ALA A 826 -34.93 40.05 13.12
CA ALA A 826 -34.57 39.43 11.86
C ALA A 826 -34.79 37.92 11.93
N ARG A 827 -35.49 37.37 10.94
CA ARG A 827 -35.71 35.94 10.82
C ARG A 827 -35.39 35.49 9.41
N THR A 828 -34.55 34.46 9.31
CA THR A 828 -34.22 33.81 8.05
C THR A 828 -34.94 32.47 7.95
N SER A 829 -35.48 32.15 6.77
CA SER A 829 -36.29 30.95 6.54
C SER A 829 -35.45 29.67 6.52
N ALA A 830 -36.07 28.53 6.81
CA ALA A 830 -35.38 27.24 6.78
C ALA A 830 -34.75 26.97 5.40
N THR A 831 -33.58 26.35 5.39
CA THR A 831 -32.80 26.16 4.16
C THR A 831 -32.25 24.73 4.06
N ARG A 832 -31.93 24.33 2.83
CA ARG A 832 -31.25 23.08 2.53
C ARG A 832 -30.18 23.29 1.47
N PHE A 833 -29.06 22.60 1.59
CA PHE A 833 -28.03 22.56 0.56
C PHE A 833 -27.77 21.11 0.12
N ASN A 834 -27.27 20.96 -1.11
CA ASN A 834 -26.79 19.69 -1.66
C ASN A 834 -25.57 19.98 -2.54
N GLU A 835 -24.44 19.37 -2.21
CA GLU A 835 -23.18 19.56 -2.94
C GLU A 835 -23.03 18.64 -4.17
N GLY A 836 -24.01 17.80 -4.43
CA GLY A 836 -24.06 16.92 -5.60
C GLY A 836 -23.28 15.62 -5.40
N GLN A 837 -22.44 15.29 -6.38
CA GLN A 837 -21.70 14.03 -6.45
C GLN A 837 -20.21 14.30 -6.23
N GLY A 838 -19.59 13.59 -5.30
CA GLY A 838 -18.17 13.72 -4.97
C GLY A 838 -17.84 12.97 -3.68
N ALA A 839 -16.59 12.53 -3.54
CA ALA A 839 -16.14 11.90 -2.30
C ALA A 839 -16.18 12.94 -1.16
N GLY A 840 -17.01 12.68 -0.14
CA GLY A 840 -17.26 13.63 0.95
C GLY A 840 -18.25 14.76 0.63
N ALA A 841 -19.02 14.66 -0.46
CA ALA A 841 -20.15 15.56 -0.74
C ALA A 841 -21.22 15.46 0.36
N LEU A 842 -21.79 16.60 0.73
CA LEU A 842 -22.75 16.72 1.82
C LEU A 842 -24.13 17.17 1.35
N VAL A 843 -25.14 16.73 2.10
CA VAL A 843 -26.50 17.27 2.09
C VAL A 843 -26.80 17.81 3.48
N GLY A 844 -27.36 19.01 3.57
CA GLY A 844 -27.63 19.64 4.85
C GLY A 844 -28.98 20.33 4.90
N ARG A 845 -29.57 20.37 6.08
CA ARG A 845 -30.83 21.08 6.37
C ARG A 845 -30.67 21.90 7.65
N SER A 846 -31.14 23.14 7.62
CA SER A 846 -31.18 24.03 8.78
C SER A 846 -32.57 24.62 8.94
N GLY A 847 -32.99 24.81 10.21
CA GLY A 847 -34.24 25.48 10.55
C GLY A 847 -34.18 26.98 10.30
N SER A 848 -35.25 27.70 10.69
CA SER A 848 -35.19 29.16 10.72
C SER A 848 -34.20 29.64 11.78
N LEU A 849 -33.46 30.71 11.49
CA LEU A 849 -32.60 31.39 12.46
C LEU A 849 -33.24 32.74 12.79
N GLU A 850 -33.46 33.00 14.08
CA GLU A 850 -34.19 34.18 14.57
C GLU A 850 -33.30 35.02 15.47
N SER A 851 -33.24 36.33 15.21
CA SER A 851 -32.50 37.32 15.99
C SER A 851 -33.47 38.40 16.48
N ILE A 852 -33.43 38.67 17.78
CA ILE A 852 -34.26 39.67 18.46
C ILE A 852 -33.33 40.48 19.35
N ARG A 853 -33.08 41.73 18.97
CA ARG A 853 -32.14 42.60 19.68
C ARG A 853 -32.91 43.76 20.32
N VAL A 854 -32.83 43.87 21.64
CA VAL A 854 -33.47 44.95 22.39
C VAL A 854 -32.42 45.76 23.11
N GLY A 855 -32.51 47.08 23.06
CA GLY A 855 -31.51 47.93 23.65
C GLY A 855 -31.85 49.41 23.70
N ALA A 856 -30.81 50.19 23.93
CA ALA A 856 -30.85 51.63 24.09
C ALA A 856 -29.60 52.27 23.47
N GLY A 857 -29.66 53.56 23.20
CA GLY A 857 -28.53 54.26 22.61
C GLY A 857 -28.59 55.76 22.78
N LEU A 858 -27.63 56.43 22.17
CA LEU A 858 -27.49 57.87 22.16
C LEU A 858 -27.10 58.32 20.76
N GLN A 859 -27.78 59.35 20.26
CA GLN A 859 -27.44 60.03 19.03
C GLN A 859 -27.20 61.51 19.31
N LEU A 860 -26.12 62.06 18.74
CA LEU A 860 -25.71 63.45 18.86
C LEU A 860 -25.52 64.02 17.46
N PHE A 861 -26.03 65.21 17.20
CA PHE A 861 -25.70 65.93 15.97
C PHE A 861 -25.74 67.44 16.20
N LYS A 862 -24.96 68.16 15.41
CA LYS A 862 -24.96 69.63 15.40
C LYS A 862 -24.83 70.10 13.97
N THR A 863 -25.66 71.04 13.58
CA THR A 863 -25.58 71.67 12.26
C THR A 863 -24.69 72.90 12.35
N PHE A 864 -23.72 72.99 11.44
CA PHE A 864 -22.87 74.15 11.27
C PHE A 864 -23.31 74.90 10.02
N GLU A 865 -23.48 76.21 10.14
CA GLU A 865 -23.85 77.10 9.05
C GLU A 865 -22.59 77.79 8.52
N GLY A 866 -22.37 77.72 7.21
CA GLY A 866 -21.27 78.38 6.49
C GLY A 866 -21.69 79.71 5.87
N ASN A 867 -20.72 80.49 5.39
CA ASN A 867 -20.91 81.87 4.91
C ASN A 867 -21.76 81.99 3.62
N ASN A 868 -21.97 80.90 2.88
CA ASN A 868 -22.70 80.86 1.60
C ASN A 868 -24.03 80.08 1.66
N GLY A 869 -24.61 79.92 2.86
CA GLY A 869 -25.81 79.09 3.06
C GLY A 869 -25.52 77.60 3.21
N GLU A 870 -24.24 77.24 3.36
CA GLU A 870 -23.76 75.87 3.47
C GLU A 870 -24.18 75.26 4.81
N ARG A 871 -24.73 74.03 4.83
CA ARG A 871 -24.99 73.31 6.09
C ARG A 871 -24.35 71.94 6.13
N ILE A 872 -23.48 71.77 7.12
CA ILE A 872 -22.78 70.52 7.42
C ILE A 872 -23.27 70.03 8.77
N THR A 873 -23.86 68.83 8.79
CA THR A 873 -24.32 68.18 10.01
C THR A 873 -23.50 66.92 10.28
N PRO A 874 -22.39 67.02 11.05
CA PRO A 874 -21.79 65.85 11.66
C PRO A 874 -22.74 65.23 12.68
N ARG A 875 -22.74 63.90 12.70
CA ARG A 875 -23.55 63.08 13.59
C ARG A 875 -22.73 61.92 14.16
N ALA A 876 -22.97 61.61 15.42
CA ALA A 876 -22.39 60.48 16.10
C ALA A 876 -23.49 59.71 16.82
N ARG A 877 -23.41 58.38 16.79
CA ARG A 877 -24.42 57.50 17.36
C ARG A 877 -23.77 56.25 17.94
N VAL A 878 -24.25 55.85 19.10
CA VAL A 878 -23.85 54.59 19.77
C VAL A 878 -25.10 53.89 20.26
N VAL A 879 -25.20 52.58 20.04
CA VAL A 879 -26.33 51.74 20.43
C VAL A 879 -25.77 50.49 21.08
N TRP A 880 -26.29 50.15 22.26
CA TRP A 880 -26.05 48.87 22.91
C TRP A 880 -27.34 48.05 22.88
N GLN A 881 -27.23 46.78 22.50
CA GLN A 881 -28.36 45.85 22.43
C GLN A 881 -27.98 44.49 22.99
N LYS A 882 -28.97 43.80 23.55
CA LYS A 882 -28.88 42.40 23.93
C LYS A 882 -29.64 41.53 22.91
N GLU A 883 -28.98 40.51 22.38
CA GLU A 883 -29.56 39.43 21.60
C GLU A 883 -30.35 38.49 22.51
N LEU A 884 -31.60 38.21 22.14
CA LEU A 884 -32.52 37.32 22.84
C LEU A 884 -32.92 36.10 21.98
N GLY A 885 -32.50 36.07 20.72
CA GLY A 885 -32.72 34.97 19.78
C GLY A 885 -31.56 33.99 19.71
N ASP A 886 -31.40 33.36 18.55
CA ASP A 886 -30.34 32.41 18.26
C ASP A 886 -28.97 33.09 18.18
N SER A 887 -28.01 32.59 18.96
CA SER A 887 -26.60 32.99 18.92
C SER A 887 -25.71 32.06 18.10
N GLN A 888 -26.28 31.01 17.52
CA GLN A 888 -25.58 29.97 16.77
C GLN A 888 -26.49 29.36 15.71
N ALA A 889 -25.95 29.17 14.50
CA ALA A 889 -26.63 28.43 13.43
C ALA A 889 -26.31 26.93 13.54
N ARG A 890 -27.32 26.07 13.31
CA ARG A 890 -27.18 24.61 13.37
C ARG A 890 -27.72 23.96 12.10
N TYR A 891 -26.97 23.01 11.57
CA TYR A 891 -27.34 22.15 10.47
C TYR A 891 -27.41 20.70 10.92
N SER A 892 -28.39 19.99 10.36
CA SER A 892 -28.42 18.53 10.28
C SER A 892 -27.85 18.16 8.92
N THR A 893 -26.66 17.56 8.92
CA THR A 893 -25.87 17.23 7.75
C THR A 893 -25.77 15.72 7.59
N GLY A 894 -25.68 15.22 6.37
CA GLY A 894 -25.32 13.83 6.06
C GLY A 894 -24.48 13.78 4.80
N PHE A 895 -23.87 12.63 4.52
CA PHE A 895 -23.18 12.45 3.24
C PHE A 895 -24.18 12.30 2.10
N ALA A 896 -23.94 12.95 0.97
CA ALA A 896 -24.83 12.87 -0.20
C ALA A 896 -25.01 11.42 -0.70
N ALA A 897 -23.97 10.60 -0.56
CA ALA A 897 -23.98 9.18 -0.93
C ALA A 897 -24.56 8.24 0.16
N ALA A 898 -24.82 8.75 1.37
CA ALA A 898 -25.44 8.01 2.49
C ALA A 898 -26.26 8.99 3.36
N PRO A 899 -27.40 9.50 2.85
CA PRO A 899 -28.13 10.60 3.49
C PRO A 899 -28.87 10.19 4.78
N ASP A 900 -28.96 8.90 5.08
CA ASP A 900 -29.48 8.36 6.34
C ASP A 900 -28.49 8.47 7.51
N LEU A 901 -27.18 8.60 7.22
CA LEU A 901 -26.14 8.80 8.21
C LEU A 901 -25.99 10.29 8.56
N VAL A 902 -26.86 10.74 9.44
CA VAL A 902 -26.98 12.16 9.83
C VAL A 902 -26.09 12.50 11.04
N PHE A 903 -25.44 13.67 10.97
CA PHE A 903 -24.64 14.27 12.03
C PHE A 903 -24.86 15.80 12.11
N GLY A 904 -24.50 16.41 13.22
CA GLY A 904 -24.63 17.85 13.43
C GLY A 904 -23.45 18.64 12.85
N ALA A 905 -23.74 19.83 12.33
CA ALA A 905 -22.74 20.84 11.99
C ALA A 905 -23.21 22.20 12.53
N SER A 906 -22.46 22.77 13.46
CA SER A 906 -22.82 24.02 14.14
C SER A 906 -21.82 25.12 13.77
N SER A 907 -22.30 26.37 13.70
CA SER A 907 -21.43 27.54 13.62
C SER A 907 -20.74 27.80 14.97
N GLN A 908 -19.91 28.83 15.00
CA GLN A 908 -19.51 29.47 16.26
C GLN A 908 -20.72 30.01 17.02
N ALA A 909 -20.59 30.12 18.34
CA ALA A 909 -21.51 30.90 19.15
C ALA A 909 -21.02 32.36 19.16
N VAL A 910 -21.89 33.30 18.79
CA VAL A 910 -21.58 34.74 18.89
C VAL A 910 -22.17 35.33 20.18
N GLY A 911 -21.51 36.33 20.74
CA GLY A 911 -21.91 36.95 21.99
C GLY A 911 -23.30 37.60 21.92
N GLU A 912 -24.00 37.59 23.05
CA GLU A 912 -25.33 38.20 23.16
C GLU A 912 -25.27 39.73 23.22
N GLN A 913 -24.12 40.30 23.58
CA GLN A 913 -23.95 41.74 23.81
C GLN A 913 -23.44 42.42 22.55
N VAL A 914 -24.22 43.35 22.00
CA VAL A 914 -23.94 44.04 20.74
C VAL A 914 -23.70 45.51 21.01
N LEU A 915 -22.55 46.01 20.57
CA LEU A 915 -22.24 47.43 20.54
C LEU A 915 -22.11 47.88 19.09
N ALA A 916 -23.00 48.78 18.67
CA ALA A 916 -22.96 49.40 17.37
C ALA A 916 -22.64 50.89 17.49
N TRP A 917 -21.83 51.41 16.57
CA TRP A 917 -21.49 52.83 16.50
C TRP A 917 -21.56 53.34 15.06
N ASN A 918 -21.86 54.62 14.92
CA ASN A 918 -21.89 55.31 13.66
C ASN A 918 -21.34 56.73 13.81
N VAL A 919 -20.52 57.15 12.87
CA VAL A 919 -20.07 58.53 12.71
C VAL A 919 -20.34 58.91 11.27
N GLY A 920 -21.08 59.99 11.07
CA GLY A 920 -21.52 60.42 9.76
C GLY A 920 -21.46 61.92 9.58
N VAL A 921 -21.53 62.33 8.33
CA VAL A 921 -21.71 63.73 7.93
C VAL A 921 -22.73 63.80 6.82
N THR A 922 -23.68 64.72 6.96
CA THR A 922 -24.59 65.10 5.89
C THR A 922 -24.25 66.52 5.47
N SER A 923 -23.98 66.71 4.18
CA SER A 923 -23.78 68.02 3.55
C SER A 923 -24.91 68.22 2.56
N ARG A 924 -25.65 69.31 2.69
CA ARG A 924 -26.63 69.68 1.68
C ARG A 924 -25.88 70.46 0.59
N ALA A 925 -25.89 69.97 -0.64
CA ALA A 925 -25.16 70.52 -1.78
C ALA A 925 -26.10 71.28 -2.74
N SER A 926 -27.32 71.63 -2.32
CA SER A 926 -28.21 72.70 -2.80
C SER A 926 -29.55 72.59 -2.06
N GLU A 927 -30.53 73.47 -2.33
CA GLU A 927 -31.90 73.30 -1.80
C GLU A 927 -32.48 71.92 -2.13
N ARG A 928 -32.03 71.31 -3.24
CA ARG A 928 -32.56 70.03 -3.73
C ARG A 928 -31.62 68.84 -3.54
N LEU A 929 -30.30 69.03 -3.49
CA LEU A 929 -29.31 67.94 -3.44
C LEU A 929 -28.69 67.78 -2.04
N SER A 930 -28.57 66.55 -1.56
CA SER A 930 -27.86 66.19 -0.33
C SER A 930 -26.85 65.08 -0.56
N ILE A 931 -25.71 65.16 0.14
CA ILE A 931 -24.61 64.20 0.11
C ILE A 931 -24.42 63.68 1.53
N MET A 932 -24.29 62.37 1.66
CA MET A 932 -24.19 61.68 2.95
C MET A 932 -22.98 60.76 2.94
N ALA A 933 -22.18 60.81 4.00
CA ALA A 933 -21.06 59.89 4.19
C ALA A 933 -21.08 59.36 5.61
N ASP A 934 -21.04 58.04 5.77
CA ASP A 934 -21.18 57.36 7.06
C ASP A 934 -20.13 56.28 7.23
N TYR A 935 -19.50 56.24 8.41
CA TYR A 935 -18.76 55.09 8.92
C TYR A 935 -19.61 54.38 9.97
N VAL A 936 -19.76 53.07 9.83
CA VAL A 936 -20.51 52.23 10.76
C VAL A 936 -19.62 51.10 11.27
N GLY A 937 -19.83 50.71 12.53
CA GLY A 937 -19.22 49.51 13.06
C GLY A 937 -20.14 48.81 14.06
N GLU A 938 -20.00 47.50 14.13
CA GLU A 938 -20.70 46.63 15.07
C GLU A 938 -19.69 45.65 15.66
N ARG A 939 -19.78 45.42 16.98
CA ARG A 939 -18.97 44.44 17.70
C ARG A 939 -19.82 43.68 18.70
N ARG A 940 -19.59 42.38 18.76
CA ARG A 940 -20.00 41.46 19.83
C ARG A 940 -18.86 40.46 20.07
N ASP A 941 -18.94 39.65 21.12
CA ASP A 941 -17.94 38.60 21.32
C ASP A 941 -17.99 37.62 20.13
N GLY A 942 -16.82 37.31 19.56
CA GLY A 942 -16.68 36.44 18.39
C GLY A 942 -17.05 37.06 17.04
N GLN A 943 -17.48 38.33 16.95
CA GLN A 943 -17.81 38.97 15.66
C GLN A 943 -17.54 40.48 15.66
N ILE A 944 -16.94 40.97 14.59
CA ILE A 944 -16.78 42.40 14.33
C ILE A 944 -17.04 42.72 12.86
N GLN A 945 -17.67 43.87 12.62
CA GLN A 945 -17.96 44.37 11.29
C GLN A 945 -17.74 45.88 11.23
N ASN A 946 -17.16 46.37 10.13
CA ASN A 946 -16.99 47.79 9.86
C ASN A 946 -17.41 48.08 8.43
N GLY A 947 -18.01 49.24 8.19
CA GLY A 947 -18.48 49.62 6.87
C GLY A 947 -18.50 51.11 6.63
N VAL A 948 -18.58 51.45 5.35
CA VAL A 948 -18.72 52.80 4.84
C VAL A 948 -19.96 52.88 3.95
N MET A 949 -20.65 54.02 3.99
CA MET A 949 -21.80 54.30 3.15
C MET A 949 -21.65 55.68 2.54
N LEU A 950 -21.99 55.81 1.27
CA LEU A 950 -22.01 57.06 0.54
C LEU A 950 -23.36 57.21 -0.15
N GLY A 951 -23.98 58.37 0.02
CA GLY A 951 -25.35 58.62 -0.40
C GLY A 951 -25.57 59.94 -1.08
N LEU A 952 -26.55 59.96 -1.97
CA LEU A 952 -27.12 61.15 -2.59
C LEU A 952 -28.63 61.15 -2.36
N GLY A 953 -29.20 62.31 -2.05
CA GLY A 953 -30.64 62.51 -1.95
C GLY A 953 -31.07 63.74 -2.72
N TYR A 954 -32.15 63.63 -3.51
CA TYR A 954 -32.74 64.71 -4.28
C TYR A 954 -34.19 64.96 -3.82
N ARG A 955 -34.54 66.23 -3.56
CA ARG A 955 -35.88 66.67 -3.16
C ARG A 955 -36.52 67.49 -4.29
N PHE A 956 -37.76 67.15 -4.65
CA PHE A 956 -38.55 67.80 -5.69
C PHE A 956 -39.40 68.95 -5.15
#